data_AF-A0A0G4KUM9-F1
#
_entry.id   AF-A0A0G4KUM9-F1
#
_cell.length_a   1.000
_cell.length_b   1.000
_cell.length_c   1.000
_cell.angle_alpha   90.00
_cell.angle_beta   90.00
_cell.angle_gamma   90.00
#
_symmetry.space_group_name_H-M   'P 1'
#
loop_
_entity.id
_entity.type
_entity.pdbx_description
1 polymer ?
#
loop_
_entity_poly.entity_id
_entity_poly.type
_entity_poly.pdbx_seq_one_letter_code
_entity_poly.pdbx_strand_id
1 'polypeptide(L)'
;MHSIHIYTASPEHLKNATAPRSAERAIEITASLIDLARIENKIPNNIPRQKICFDEWNVWDPVRAPGWLGAEEKYTLSDALAVAVWLNVFIRQAKYIGMATIAQSVNVISPLMTTKNGLLKQPTWWPLLLFSKHMRGQTIGVNVQCGEYEGQTKPEWIRGTIETPWLDVSASINDEGIVSLVVVNIHETKSFATKLEGVSGKVDVFTVAGPSIDAVNTEEKEEVGIAESSWDGQGLYEFPQASMTMLRVPRRARAQDEEDGQGEEEKGGDGHKAPRPATGPVGNRHEEGGGRTDGILGDMEIGRTGLSSINRTRPTRGGLHGQWQVQALALAHALEAQPACLAMDVETAKQQAPAVASPLEDKPTHDAPEAGRSTLKMLFRKALVSGRVEERGVEPIALEERNSTRYFNCFTIWFSINFNILPITFGLIGPKYNGLSFRDSVLIIVFVILFVTLAPAYMATLGPKTGMRQMIQARFSFGPYLVAIPVVLNLATLTGFCIIMFVVGGQCISAVTDGALTPTLGIVLISLLALTISFCGYKILHFYETYAFIPALVAIVIATGTGGSKLHERVEVPTATAPQVLNYCMIIASYMIPWACIASDLTTYFSPSARGASFRVFAYSYLGLILPAILLMSLGAAIGSAIPNVPAWSAAYDETLVGGVLAAMLEPAGGFGKFVVVILAFTLLGNVAGTMYAVTLNFQTVAPVFSRVPRYIYAIVVTAIMIPVAIKAADDFFLSLENFVAVIAYWSAAFIGIVLVEHFVFRKANHKAYNHDEWNDASRLPSGLAAIGAGFLSFGLIIPCMDQAWYTGPIAKTTGDLGFEVAFVLSSLLYLPLRYAEKRVLQR
;
A
#
# COMPACT_ATOMS: atom_id res chain seq x y z
N MET A 1 -0.01 1.34 19.05
CA MET A 1 0.26 -0.11 19.17
C MET A 1 0.98 -0.56 17.89
N HIS A 2 1.33 -1.83 17.74
CA HIS A 2 1.85 -2.35 16.48
C HIS A 2 0.92 -3.44 15.92
N SER A 3 0.40 -3.22 14.72
CA SER A 3 -0.55 -4.11 14.05
C SER A 3 0.05 -5.40 13.52
N ILE A 4 -0.69 -6.49 13.70
CA ILE A 4 -0.60 -7.74 12.96
C ILE A 4 -1.99 -7.98 12.35
N HIS A 5 -2.05 -8.18 11.03
CA HIS A 5 -3.27 -8.49 10.28
C HIS A 5 -3.10 -9.92 9.74
N ILE A 6 -3.95 -10.86 10.16
CA ILE A 6 -3.91 -12.27 9.73
C ILE A 6 -5.35 -12.81 9.64
N TYR A 7 -5.68 -13.38 8.48
CA TYR A 7 -6.82 -14.27 8.30
C TYR A 7 -6.33 -15.73 8.17
N THR A 8 -7.16 -16.67 8.61
CA THR A 8 -6.88 -18.12 8.52
C THR A 8 -8.08 -18.85 7.95
N ALA A 9 -7.91 -19.76 6.99
CA ALA A 9 -8.99 -20.68 6.60
C ALA A 9 -8.45 -21.96 5.99
N SER A 10 -9.19 -23.06 6.17
CA SER A 10 -8.98 -24.34 5.47
C SER A 10 -10.31 -25.07 5.29
N PRO A 11 -10.55 -25.76 4.16
CA PRO A 11 -11.73 -26.62 4.02
C PRO A 11 -11.64 -27.91 4.87
N GLU A 12 -10.44 -28.29 5.32
CA GLU A 12 -10.23 -29.43 6.22
C GLU A 12 -10.26 -28.96 7.68
N HIS A 13 -11.16 -29.51 8.51
CA HIS A 13 -11.42 -29.06 9.88
C HIS A 13 -10.15 -28.95 10.74
N LEU A 14 -9.33 -30.00 10.84
CA LEU A 14 -8.13 -30.00 11.67
C LEU A 14 -7.09 -28.96 11.24
N LYS A 15 -6.98 -28.67 9.93
CA LYS A 15 -6.17 -27.56 9.43
C LYS A 15 -6.78 -26.20 9.77
N ASN A 16 -8.11 -26.08 9.70
CA ASN A 16 -8.84 -24.84 10.00
C ASN A 16 -8.74 -24.49 11.50
N ALA A 17 -8.99 -25.45 12.38
CA ALA A 17 -8.96 -25.28 13.83
C ALA A 17 -7.56 -25.10 14.43
N THR A 18 -6.50 -25.62 13.78
CA THR A 18 -5.11 -25.39 14.20
C THR A 18 -4.48 -24.12 13.60
N ALA A 19 -4.99 -23.62 12.48
CA ALA A 19 -4.47 -22.41 11.82
C ALA A 19 -4.29 -21.17 12.75
N PRO A 20 -5.19 -20.87 13.71
CA PRO A 20 -5.04 -19.73 14.63
C PRO A 20 -3.78 -19.79 15.51
N ARG A 21 -3.18 -20.97 15.72
CA ARG A 21 -1.89 -21.10 16.44
C ARG A 21 -0.74 -20.37 15.71
N SER A 22 -0.89 -20.08 14.41
CA SER A 22 0.03 -19.20 13.69
C SER A 22 0.06 -17.77 14.26
N ALA A 23 -1.08 -17.25 14.72
CA ALA A 23 -1.17 -15.94 15.33
C ALA A 23 -0.45 -15.90 16.69
N GLU A 24 -0.53 -16.97 17.48
CA GLU A 24 0.21 -17.09 18.75
C GLU A 24 1.72 -17.00 18.52
N ARG A 25 2.25 -17.82 17.60
CA ARG A 25 3.67 -17.78 17.22
C ARG A 25 4.05 -16.42 16.61
N ALA A 26 3.16 -15.76 15.85
CA ALA A 26 3.39 -14.42 15.31
C ALA A 26 3.41 -13.31 16.39
N ILE A 27 2.57 -13.42 17.42
CA ILE A 27 2.57 -12.52 18.59
C ILE A 27 3.87 -12.70 19.36
N GLU A 28 4.30 -13.93 19.63
CA GLU A 28 5.52 -14.23 20.37
C GLU A 28 6.78 -13.76 19.62
N ILE A 29 6.88 -14.04 18.32
CA ILE A 29 7.97 -13.52 17.47
C ILE A 29 7.96 -11.98 17.47
N THR A 30 6.78 -11.37 17.31
CA THR A 30 6.66 -9.90 17.30
C THR A 30 6.97 -9.29 18.67
N ALA A 31 6.65 -10.00 19.76
CA ALA A 31 7.00 -9.64 21.12
C ALA A 31 8.52 -9.66 21.32
N SER A 32 9.20 -10.76 20.98
CA SER A 32 10.66 -10.84 21.03
C SER A 32 11.33 -9.79 20.14
N LEU A 33 10.79 -9.51 18.95
CA LEU A 33 11.27 -8.45 18.07
C LEU A 33 11.05 -7.05 18.66
N ILE A 34 9.99 -6.81 19.45
CA ILE A 34 9.75 -5.56 20.18
C ILE A 34 10.75 -5.40 21.34
N ASP A 35 11.08 -6.47 22.06
CA ASP A 35 12.00 -6.42 23.19
C ASP A 35 13.46 -6.28 22.75
N LEU A 36 13.89 -7.04 21.74
CA LEU A 36 15.17 -6.80 21.03
C LEU A 36 15.26 -5.35 20.55
N ALA A 37 14.20 -4.86 19.91
CA ALA A 37 14.11 -3.48 19.43
C ALA A 37 14.10 -2.41 20.56
N ARG A 38 13.78 -2.77 21.81
CA ARG A 38 13.96 -1.89 22.99
C ARG A 38 15.41 -1.92 23.49
N ILE A 39 16.02 -3.12 23.55
CA ILE A 39 17.41 -3.33 23.97
C ILE A 39 18.39 -2.61 23.02
N GLU A 40 18.30 -2.85 21.71
CA GLU A 40 19.17 -2.22 20.70
C GLU A 40 19.09 -0.69 20.73
N ASN A 41 17.93 -0.13 21.10
CA ASN A 41 17.67 1.32 21.14
C ASN A 41 17.80 1.90 22.55
N LYS A 42 18.32 1.12 23.52
CA LYS A 42 18.57 1.51 24.93
C LYS A 42 17.35 2.17 25.60
N ILE A 43 16.13 1.71 25.29
CA ILE A 43 14.88 2.31 25.76
C ILE A 43 14.77 2.13 27.29
N PRO A 44 14.65 3.22 28.08
CA PRO A 44 14.57 3.14 29.54
C PRO A 44 13.41 2.28 30.07
N ASN A 45 13.64 1.62 31.20
CA ASN A 45 12.69 0.65 31.78
C ASN A 45 11.37 1.28 32.24
N ASN A 46 11.34 2.58 32.56
CA ASN A 46 10.12 3.31 32.90
C ASN A 46 9.22 3.64 31.69
N ILE A 47 9.73 3.53 30.46
CA ILE A 47 8.92 3.73 29.25
C ILE A 47 8.10 2.44 29.00
N PRO A 48 6.75 2.48 29.00
CA PRO A 48 5.92 1.30 28.85
C PRO A 48 6.26 0.46 27.62
N ARG A 49 6.11 -0.87 27.74
CA ARG A 49 6.35 -1.79 26.62
C ARG A 49 5.32 -1.57 25.53
N GLN A 50 5.76 -1.53 24.26
CA GLN A 50 4.83 -1.41 23.15
C GLN A 50 3.95 -2.65 23.06
N LYS A 51 2.64 -2.47 23.26
CA LYS A 51 1.61 -3.48 22.99
C LYS A 51 1.39 -3.68 21.49
N ILE A 52 1.08 -4.93 21.13
CA ILE A 52 0.63 -5.38 19.81
C ILE A 52 -0.88 -5.15 19.69
N CYS A 53 -1.38 -4.92 18.49
CA CYS A 53 -2.79 -5.01 18.17
C CYS A 53 -3.02 -5.96 16.99
N PHE A 54 -4.17 -6.62 16.96
CA PHE A 54 -4.76 -7.07 15.71
C PHE A 54 -5.81 -6.03 15.33
N ASP A 55 -5.59 -5.37 14.19
CA ASP A 55 -6.55 -4.43 13.59
C ASP A 55 -7.58 -5.16 12.74
N GLU A 56 -7.21 -6.29 12.15
CA GLU A 56 -8.14 -7.27 11.57
C GLU A 56 -7.69 -8.70 11.89
N TRP A 57 -8.64 -9.52 12.30
CA TRP A 57 -8.55 -10.97 12.36
C TRP A 57 -9.95 -11.58 12.13
N ASN A 58 -10.00 -12.71 11.43
CA ASN A 58 -11.10 -13.67 11.48
C ASN A 58 -10.67 -15.00 10.81
N VAL A 59 -11.59 -15.95 10.71
CA VAL A 59 -11.57 -16.97 9.69
C VAL A 59 -12.07 -16.38 8.36
N TRP A 60 -11.32 -16.53 7.26
CA TRP A 60 -11.75 -16.08 5.93
C TRP A 60 -11.04 -16.80 4.78
N ASP A 61 -11.79 -17.23 3.76
CA ASP A 61 -11.25 -17.67 2.46
C ASP A 61 -11.88 -16.87 1.30
N PRO A 62 -11.10 -16.18 0.45
CA PRO A 62 -11.62 -15.43 -0.70
C PRO A 62 -12.29 -16.29 -1.78
N VAL A 63 -12.11 -17.62 -1.76
CA VAL A 63 -12.83 -18.56 -2.62
C VAL A 63 -14.21 -18.89 -2.05
N ARG A 64 -14.37 -18.95 -0.72
CA ARG A 64 -15.69 -19.11 -0.06
C ARG A 64 -16.51 -17.83 -0.11
N ALA A 65 -15.85 -16.67 -0.02
CA ALA A 65 -16.48 -15.35 0.03
C ALA A 65 -15.87 -14.37 -0.99
N PRO A 66 -16.15 -14.54 -2.31
CA PRO A 66 -15.55 -13.73 -3.35
C PRO A 66 -16.20 -12.33 -3.44
N GLY A 67 -15.38 -11.29 -3.53
CA GLY A 67 -15.81 -9.88 -3.43
C GLY A 67 -16.88 -9.42 -4.43
N TRP A 68 -16.97 -10.05 -5.61
CA TRP A 68 -18.00 -9.75 -6.61
C TRP A 68 -19.42 -10.20 -6.22
N LEU A 69 -19.57 -10.98 -5.14
CA LEU A 69 -20.84 -11.42 -4.54
C LEU A 69 -21.02 -10.83 -3.13
N GLY A 70 -20.38 -9.69 -2.84
CA GLY A 70 -20.46 -8.99 -1.55
C GLY A 70 -19.50 -9.50 -0.47
N ALA A 71 -18.73 -10.56 -0.74
CA ALA A 71 -17.86 -11.25 0.23
C ALA A 71 -18.58 -11.72 1.52
N GLU A 72 -19.88 -12.04 1.43
CA GLU A 72 -20.60 -12.68 2.53
C GLU A 72 -20.12 -14.13 2.70
N GLU A 73 -19.61 -14.48 3.87
CA GLU A 73 -19.12 -15.83 4.18
C GLU A 73 -20.10 -16.57 5.10
N LYS A 74 -20.45 -17.82 4.78
CA LYS A 74 -21.23 -18.69 5.68
C LYS A 74 -20.28 -19.51 6.55
N TYR A 75 -20.37 -19.34 7.86
CA TYR A 75 -19.52 -20.04 8.82
C TYR A 75 -20.13 -21.36 9.29
N THR A 76 -19.26 -22.34 9.47
CA THR A 76 -19.54 -23.68 10.02
C THR A 76 -19.18 -23.78 11.50
N LEU A 77 -19.55 -24.89 12.15
CA LEU A 77 -19.01 -25.26 13.46
C LEU A 77 -17.47 -25.33 13.43
N SER A 78 -16.84 -25.81 12.35
CA SER A 78 -15.38 -25.78 12.21
C SER A 78 -14.80 -24.37 12.28
N ASP A 79 -15.45 -23.39 11.65
CA ASP A 79 -14.99 -22.00 11.67
C ASP A 79 -15.22 -21.38 13.06
N ALA A 80 -16.32 -21.75 13.75
CA ALA A 80 -16.58 -21.36 15.13
C ALA A 80 -15.52 -21.88 16.10
N LEU A 81 -15.08 -23.13 15.97
CA LEU A 81 -14.01 -23.72 16.76
C LEU A 81 -12.67 -23.02 16.49
N ALA A 82 -12.37 -22.70 15.22
CA ALA A 82 -11.19 -21.89 14.89
C ALA A 82 -11.26 -20.47 15.50
N VAL A 83 -12.42 -19.81 15.48
CA VAL A 83 -12.62 -18.52 16.19
C VAL A 83 -12.47 -18.66 17.71
N ALA A 84 -12.88 -19.78 18.30
CA ALA A 84 -12.65 -20.06 19.73
C ALA A 84 -11.14 -20.21 20.06
N VAL A 85 -10.36 -20.88 19.20
CA VAL A 85 -8.89 -20.96 19.34
C VAL A 85 -8.24 -19.58 19.16
N TRP A 86 -8.67 -18.77 18.18
CA TRP A 86 -8.25 -17.37 18.04
C TRP A 86 -8.44 -16.56 19.33
N LEU A 87 -9.62 -16.66 19.93
CA LEU A 87 -9.95 -15.95 21.17
C LEU A 87 -9.13 -16.47 22.36
N ASN A 88 -8.90 -17.79 22.46
CA ASN A 88 -7.98 -18.39 23.43
C ASN A 88 -6.54 -17.86 23.30
N VAL A 89 -6.02 -17.76 22.07
CA VAL A 89 -4.68 -17.17 21.77
C VAL A 89 -4.59 -15.75 22.31
N PHE A 90 -5.61 -14.91 22.09
CA PHE A 90 -5.59 -13.53 22.59
C PHE A 90 -5.61 -13.44 24.12
N ILE A 91 -6.32 -14.34 24.81
CA ILE A 91 -6.32 -14.41 26.28
C ILE A 91 -4.94 -14.84 26.80
N ARG A 92 -4.35 -15.91 26.26
CA ARG A 92 -2.98 -16.35 26.63
C ARG A 92 -1.95 -15.23 26.41
N GLN A 93 -2.04 -14.56 25.26
CA GLN A 93 -1.08 -13.53 24.84
C GLN A 93 -1.46 -12.09 25.25
N ALA A 94 -2.44 -11.91 26.15
CA ALA A 94 -2.90 -10.60 26.63
C ALA A 94 -1.79 -9.76 27.30
N LYS A 95 -0.71 -10.40 27.77
CA LYS A 95 0.52 -9.71 28.21
C LYS A 95 1.10 -8.82 27.10
N TYR A 96 1.07 -9.27 25.85
CA TYR A 96 1.66 -8.57 24.70
C TYR A 96 0.63 -7.82 23.84
N ILE A 97 -0.62 -8.28 23.78
CA ILE A 97 -1.71 -7.60 23.07
C ILE A 97 -2.32 -6.46 23.91
N GLY A 98 -2.82 -5.42 23.23
CA GLY A 98 -3.64 -4.35 23.80
C GLY A 98 -4.97 -4.10 23.05
N MET A 99 -5.18 -4.73 21.88
CA MET A 99 -6.42 -4.66 21.10
C MET A 99 -6.48 -5.84 20.12
N ALA A 100 -7.66 -6.42 19.91
CA ALA A 100 -7.90 -7.43 18.88
C ALA A 100 -9.28 -7.19 18.24
N THR A 101 -9.29 -6.52 17.10
CA THR A 101 -10.50 -6.10 16.39
C THR A 101 -10.94 -7.17 15.40
N ILE A 102 -12.10 -7.77 15.63
CA ILE A 102 -12.70 -8.69 14.64
C ILE A 102 -13.15 -7.89 13.42
N ALA A 103 -12.84 -8.41 12.23
CA ALA A 103 -13.22 -7.74 10.99
C ALA A 103 -14.73 -7.86 10.74
N GLN A 104 -15.35 -6.74 10.35
CA GLN A 104 -16.75 -6.60 9.91
C GLN A 104 -17.81 -7.30 10.80
N SER A 105 -18.24 -6.59 11.85
CA SER A 105 -19.25 -7.07 12.82
C SER A 105 -20.67 -7.28 12.27
N VAL A 106 -20.96 -6.99 10.99
CA VAL A 106 -22.22 -7.31 10.29
C VAL A 106 -21.98 -7.71 8.81
N ASN A 107 -22.78 -8.66 8.30
CA ASN A 107 -23.01 -9.11 6.91
C ASN A 107 -21.86 -9.74 6.10
N VAL A 108 -20.61 -9.29 6.21
CA VAL A 108 -19.56 -9.72 5.25
C VAL A 108 -18.88 -11.00 5.77
N ILE A 109 -17.66 -10.91 6.28
CA ILE A 109 -16.97 -12.00 6.99
C ILE A 109 -17.39 -12.02 8.47
N SER A 110 -18.71 -12.10 8.71
CA SER A 110 -19.29 -11.63 9.97
C SER A 110 -19.89 -12.72 10.87
N PRO A 111 -19.73 -12.63 12.21
CA PRO A 111 -20.53 -13.41 13.16
C PRO A 111 -22.04 -13.16 13.08
N LEU A 112 -22.47 -12.00 12.54
CA LEU A 112 -23.88 -11.61 12.47
C LEU A 112 -24.29 -11.23 11.04
N MET A 113 -25.33 -11.88 10.54
CA MET A 113 -25.95 -11.58 9.25
C MET A 113 -27.29 -10.88 9.48
N THR A 114 -27.56 -9.80 8.76
CA THR A 114 -28.85 -9.10 8.78
C THR A 114 -29.62 -9.40 7.50
N THR A 115 -30.90 -9.75 7.66
CA THR A 115 -31.81 -10.07 6.56
C THR A 115 -33.00 -9.11 6.60
N LYS A 116 -33.90 -9.18 5.61
CA LYS A 116 -35.13 -8.35 5.63
C LYS A 116 -36.07 -8.70 6.79
N ASN A 117 -35.89 -9.88 7.39
CA ASN A 117 -36.80 -10.45 8.38
C ASN A 117 -36.22 -10.48 9.80
N GLY A 118 -34.89 -10.37 9.96
CA GLY A 118 -34.27 -10.41 11.28
C GLY A 118 -32.73 -10.48 11.27
N LEU A 119 -32.20 -11.10 12.32
CA LEU A 119 -30.76 -11.24 12.59
C LEU A 119 -30.41 -12.73 12.68
N LEU A 120 -29.60 -13.22 11.73
CA LEU A 120 -29.06 -14.57 11.73
C LEU A 120 -27.71 -14.57 12.46
N LYS A 121 -27.64 -15.37 13.54
CA LYS A 121 -26.44 -15.61 14.35
C LYS A 121 -25.62 -16.72 13.68
N GLN A 122 -24.46 -16.39 13.11
CA GLN A 122 -23.57 -17.43 12.54
C GLN A 122 -22.93 -18.26 13.68
N PRO A 123 -22.47 -19.50 13.43
CA PRO A 123 -21.79 -20.31 14.44
C PRO A 123 -20.65 -19.59 15.19
N THR A 124 -19.91 -18.71 14.49
CA THR A 124 -18.81 -17.88 15.04
C THR A 124 -19.27 -16.81 16.04
N TRP A 125 -20.57 -16.50 16.12
CA TRP A 125 -21.14 -15.60 17.12
C TRP A 125 -21.01 -16.13 18.54
N TRP A 126 -21.20 -17.43 18.76
CA TRP A 126 -21.31 -18.00 20.11
C TRP A 126 -20.01 -17.99 20.91
N PRO A 127 -18.84 -18.36 20.33
CA PRO A 127 -17.55 -18.10 20.94
C PRO A 127 -17.35 -16.61 21.26
N LEU A 128 -17.58 -15.73 20.28
CA LEU A 128 -17.39 -14.29 20.46
C LEU A 128 -18.27 -13.73 21.60
N LEU A 129 -19.54 -14.14 21.66
CA LEU A 129 -20.47 -13.77 22.72
C LEU A 129 -19.96 -14.20 24.11
N LEU A 130 -19.58 -15.47 24.27
CA LEU A 130 -19.08 -16.01 25.54
C LEU A 130 -17.78 -15.30 25.99
N PHE A 131 -16.79 -15.15 25.11
CA PHE A 131 -15.55 -14.42 25.42
C PHE A 131 -15.82 -12.93 25.71
N SER A 132 -16.76 -12.29 24.99
CA SER A 132 -17.12 -10.88 25.20
C SER A 132 -17.78 -10.64 26.57
N LYS A 133 -18.54 -11.60 27.10
CA LYS A 133 -19.20 -11.49 28.41
C LYS A 133 -18.32 -11.93 29.58
N HIS A 134 -17.56 -13.02 29.44
CA HIS A 134 -17.03 -13.76 30.60
C HIS A 134 -15.51 -13.86 30.66
N MET A 135 -14.78 -13.55 29.58
CA MET A 135 -13.31 -13.53 29.59
C MET A 135 -12.83 -12.10 29.84
N ARG A 136 -12.68 -11.76 31.13
CA ARG A 136 -12.39 -10.42 31.66
C ARG A 136 -11.50 -10.51 32.90
N GLY A 137 -10.89 -9.38 33.27
CA GLY A 137 -9.92 -9.31 34.37
C GLY A 137 -8.53 -9.80 33.96
N GLN A 138 -7.96 -10.73 34.73
CA GLN A 138 -6.56 -11.17 34.60
C GLN A 138 -6.47 -12.57 33.97
N THR A 139 -5.60 -12.75 32.97
CA THR A 139 -5.27 -14.07 32.40
C THR A 139 -4.64 -14.98 33.46
N ILE A 140 -5.08 -16.23 33.51
CA ILE A 140 -4.49 -17.29 34.34
C ILE A 140 -3.61 -18.18 33.45
N GLY A 141 -2.42 -18.55 33.93
CA GLY A 141 -1.60 -19.58 33.29
C GLY A 141 -2.19 -20.96 33.54
N VAL A 142 -2.56 -21.68 32.48
CA VAL A 142 -3.11 -23.04 32.54
C VAL A 142 -2.08 -24.03 31.98
N ASN A 143 -1.81 -25.12 32.71
CA ASN A 143 -1.03 -26.24 32.21
C ASN A 143 -1.99 -27.34 31.72
N VAL A 144 -1.84 -27.77 30.47
CA VAL A 144 -2.68 -28.78 29.81
C VAL A 144 -1.82 -29.95 29.36
N GLN A 145 -2.03 -31.13 29.92
CA GLN A 145 -1.41 -32.34 29.42
C GLN A 145 -2.43 -33.15 28.60
N CYS A 146 -2.35 -33.05 27.28
CA CYS A 146 -3.11 -33.88 26.34
C CYS A 146 -2.24 -34.29 25.15
N GLY A 147 -2.78 -35.11 24.23
CA GLY A 147 -2.10 -35.41 22.97
C GLY A 147 -2.20 -34.24 21.96
N GLU A 148 -1.42 -34.32 20.89
CA GLU A 148 -1.46 -33.36 19.78
C GLU A 148 -2.02 -33.98 18.48
N TYR A 149 -2.53 -33.12 17.60
CA TYR A 149 -2.67 -33.40 16.19
C TYR A 149 -1.28 -33.43 15.52
N GLU A 150 -0.85 -34.58 15.02
CA GLU A 150 0.45 -34.75 14.36
C GLU A 150 0.44 -34.47 12.84
N GLY A 151 -0.71 -34.14 12.25
CA GLY A 151 -0.89 -34.02 10.79
C GLY A 151 -0.42 -32.72 10.15
N GLN A 152 -0.80 -32.51 8.89
CA GLN A 152 -0.51 -31.28 8.13
C GLN A 152 -1.30 -30.10 8.71
N THR A 153 -0.63 -28.96 8.93
CA THR A 153 -1.27 -27.70 9.35
C THR A 153 -1.36 -26.72 8.17
N LYS A 154 -2.18 -25.66 8.28
CA LYS A 154 -2.23 -24.55 7.31
C LYS A 154 -2.10 -23.21 8.05
N PRO A 155 -1.01 -22.43 7.88
CA PRO A 155 0.21 -22.76 7.14
C PRO A 155 0.97 -23.98 7.68
N GLU A 156 1.75 -24.64 6.82
CA GLU A 156 2.50 -25.87 7.14
C GLU A 156 3.55 -25.66 8.24
N TRP A 157 4.09 -24.45 8.36
CA TRP A 157 5.14 -24.13 9.34
C TRP A 157 4.65 -24.15 10.79
N ILE A 158 3.34 -24.12 11.07
CA ILE A 158 2.80 -24.25 12.44
C ILE A 158 3.34 -25.53 13.09
N ARG A 159 3.23 -26.69 12.41
CA ARG A 159 3.66 -27.99 12.93
C ARG A 159 5.16 -28.06 13.31
N GLY A 160 6.00 -27.22 12.69
CA GLY A 160 7.43 -27.12 12.99
C GLY A 160 7.81 -26.07 14.04
N THR A 161 6.84 -25.30 14.56
CA THR A 161 7.11 -24.12 15.41
C THR A 161 6.26 -24.02 16.67
N ILE A 162 5.08 -24.63 16.74
CA ILE A 162 4.22 -24.59 17.93
C ILE A 162 3.39 -25.88 18.03
N GLU A 163 3.20 -26.33 19.27
CA GLU A 163 2.35 -27.47 19.62
C GLU A 163 0.90 -27.25 19.12
N THR A 164 0.24 -28.34 18.73
CA THR A 164 -1.14 -28.38 18.22
C THR A 164 -1.99 -29.36 19.05
N PRO A 165 -2.34 -29.00 20.30
CA PRO A 165 -3.03 -29.90 21.24
C PRO A 165 -4.46 -30.22 20.79
N TRP A 166 -4.97 -31.40 21.16
CA TRP A 166 -6.38 -31.75 20.94
C TRP A 166 -7.35 -30.90 21.76
N LEU A 167 -6.89 -30.38 22.91
CA LEU A 167 -7.59 -29.43 23.77
C LEU A 167 -6.80 -28.11 23.80
N ASP A 168 -7.24 -27.08 23.07
CA ASP A 168 -6.68 -25.72 23.19
C ASP A 168 -7.43 -24.96 24.29
N VAL A 169 -6.68 -24.31 25.20
CA VAL A 169 -7.25 -23.81 26.48
C VAL A 169 -6.76 -22.40 26.83
N SER A 170 -7.65 -21.58 27.38
CA SER A 170 -7.28 -20.35 28.09
C SER A 170 -8.18 -20.12 29.30
N ALA A 171 -7.73 -19.30 30.26
CA ALA A 171 -8.54 -18.93 31.42
C ALA A 171 -8.29 -17.48 31.84
N SER A 172 -9.29 -16.87 32.47
CA SER A 172 -9.19 -15.55 33.11
C SER A 172 -10.01 -15.49 34.40
N ILE A 173 -9.54 -14.76 35.40
CA ILE A 173 -10.29 -14.42 36.61
C ILE A 173 -10.77 -12.97 36.53
N ASN A 174 -12.08 -12.75 36.72
CA ASN A 174 -12.64 -11.40 36.78
C ASN A 174 -12.53 -10.79 38.19
N ASP A 175 -12.91 -9.52 38.33
CA ASP A 175 -12.79 -8.78 39.59
C ASP A 175 -13.75 -9.29 40.69
N GLU A 176 -14.78 -10.05 40.32
CA GLU A 176 -15.69 -10.79 41.22
C GLU A 176 -15.05 -12.09 41.75
N GLY A 177 -13.86 -12.46 41.26
CA GLY A 177 -13.17 -13.70 41.60
C GLY A 177 -13.66 -14.94 40.84
N ILE A 178 -14.57 -14.81 39.86
CA ILE A 178 -15.03 -15.94 39.05
C ILE A 178 -13.96 -16.26 38.00
N VAL A 179 -13.52 -17.52 37.98
CA VAL A 179 -12.64 -18.05 36.94
C VAL A 179 -13.48 -18.53 35.76
N SER A 180 -13.27 -17.93 34.60
CA SER A 180 -13.79 -18.44 33.32
C SER A 180 -12.66 -19.23 32.64
N LEU A 181 -12.87 -20.53 32.44
CA LEU A 181 -11.96 -21.46 31.77
C LEU A 181 -12.61 -21.90 30.44
N VAL A 182 -11.94 -21.70 29.31
CA VAL A 182 -12.41 -22.12 27.99
C VAL A 182 -11.53 -23.25 27.46
N VAL A 183 -12.15 -24.35 27.06
CA VAL A 183 -11.51 -25.51 26.43
C VAL A 183 -12.15 -25.73 25.06
N VAL A 184 -11.34 -25.81 24.01
CA VAL A 184 -11.77 -26.13 22.64
C VAL A 184 -11.24 -27.51 22.29
N ASN A 185 -12.14 -28.49 22.15
CA ASN A 185 -11.80 -29.82 21.65
C ASN A 185 -11.89 -29.83 20.13
N ILE A 186 -10.73 -29.85 19.48
CA ILE A 186 -10.61 -29.85 18.01
C ILE A 186 -10.68 -31.27 17.41
N HIS A 187 -10.95 -32.31 18.20
CA HIS A 187 -11.06 -33.67 17.68
C HIS A 187 -12.49 -33.97 17.22
N GLU A 188 -12.65 -34.29 15.94
CA GLU A 188 -13.94 -34.50 15.26
C GLU A 188 -14.80 -35.61 15.90
N THR A 189 -14.17 -36.74 16.22
CA THR A 189 -14.84 -38.00 16.58
C THR A 189 -14.50 -38.53 17.99
N LYS A 190 -14.06 -37.66 18.90
CA LYS A 190 -13.65 -38.08 20.25
C LYS A 190 -13.82 -37.00 21.34
N SER A 191 -14.61 -37.32 22.36
CA SER A 191 -14.60 -36.60 23.64
C SER A 191 -13.36 -36.91 24.49
N PHE A 192 -12.98 -36.00 25.38
CA PHE A 192 -11.90 -36.20 26.36
C PHE A 192 -12.38 -36.00 27.80
N ALA A 193 -12.53 -37.10 28.54
CA ALA A 193 -12.64 -37.07 29.99
C ALA A 193 -11.30 -36.63 30.63
N THR A 194 -11.33 -35.55 31.40
CA THR A 194 -10.15 -34.86 31.93
C THR A 194 -10.33 -34.46 33.38
N LYS A 195 -9.28 -34.61 34.20
CA LYS A 195 -9.26 -34.16 35.59
C LYS A 195 -8.89 -32.68 35.64
N LEU A 196 -9.78 -31.86 36.19
CA LEU A 196 -9.57 -30.42 36.37
C LEU A 196 -9.16 -30.15 37.82
N GLU A 197 -7.93 -29.71 38.04
CA GLU A 197 -7.41 -29.42 39.39
C GLU A 197 -7.52 -27.92 39.71
N GLY A 198 -7.94 -27.60 40.94
CA GLY A 198 -8.24 -26.22 41.37
C GLY A 198 -9.72 -25.79 41.21
N VAL A 199 -10.59 -26.68 40.74
CA VAL A 199 -12.05 -26.48 40.70
C VAL A 199 -12.68 -26.94 42.03
N SER A 200 -13.69 -26.20 42.53
CA SER A 200 -14.47 -26.62 43.70
C SER A 200 -15.85 -25.96 43.74
N GLY A 201 -16.89 -26.75 44.03
CA GLY A 201 -18.28 -26.25 44.08
C GLY A 201 -18.94 -26.21 42.71
N LYS A 202 -20.20 -25.75 42.66
CA LYS A 202 -21.00 -25.71 41.42
C LYS A 202 -20.29 -24.86 40.36
N VAL A 203 -20.14 -25.46 39.18
CA VAL A 203 -19.61 -24.86 37.95
C VAL A 203 -20.77 -24.66 36.98
N ASP A 204 -20.95 -23.45 36.46
CA ASP A 204 -21.88 -23.21 35.36
C ASP A 204 -21.16 -23.45 34.03
N VAL A 205 -21.82 -24.14 33.10
CA VAL A 205 -21.22 -24.75 31.92
C VAL A 205 -21.94 -24.29 30.65
N PHE A 206 -21.19 -23.71 29.72
CA PHE A 206 -21.69 -23.24 28.43
C PHE A 206 -20.95 -23.97 27.30
N THR A 207 -21.65 -24.84 26.57
CA THR A 207 -21.06 -25.63 25.47
C THR A 207 -21.60 -25.17 24.12
N VAL A 208 -20.70 -24.86 23.20
CA VAL A 208 -20.98 -24.60 21.78
C VAL A 208 -20.57 -25.84 20.98
N ALA A 209 -21.56 -26.47 20.36
CA ALA A 209 -21.43 -27.67 19.53
C ALA A 209 -22.55 -27.69 18.47
N GLY A 210 -22.54 -28.67 17.58
CA GLY A 210 -23.55 -28.89 16.55
C GLY A 210 -23.53 -30.34 16.03
N PRO A 211 -24.42 -30.70 15.09
CA PRO A 211 -24.56 -32.08 14.60
C PRO A 211 -23.37 -32.58 13.75
N SER A 212 -22.58 -31.68 13.17
CA SER A 212 -21.35 -32.00 12.43
C SER A 212 -20.41 -30.79 12.38
N ILE A 213 -19.15 -31.00 11.99
CA ILE A 213 -18.17 -29.92 11.76
C ILE A 213 -18.61 -28.91 10.69
N ASP A 214 -19.42 -29.34 9.72
CA ASP A 214 -19.96 -28.53 8.63
C ASP A 214 -21.29 -27.84 8.97
N ALA A 215 -21.80 -28.00 10.20
CA ALA A 215 -23.09 -27.44 10.61
C ALA A 215 -23.08 -25.91 10.53
N VAL A 216 -24.06 -25.34 9.81
CA VAL A 216 -24.28 -23.90 9.63
C VAL A 216 -25.63 -23.49 10.21
N ASN A 217 -25.78 -22.22 10.57
CA ASN A 217 -27.08 -21.65 10.92
C ASN A 217 -27.74 -21.01 9.69
N THR A 218 -29.06 -21.07 9.61
CA THR A 218 -29.89 -20.45 8.56
C THR A 218 -31.03 -19.62 9.17
N GLU A 219 -31.79 -18.87 8.36
CA GLU A 219 -32.95 -18.10 8.87
C GLU A 219 -34.03 -19.02 9.46
N GLU A 220 -34.09 -20.28 9.01
CA GLU A 220 -35.07 -21.29 9.41
C GLU A 220 -34.60 -22.17 10.59
N LYS A 221 -33.28 -22.34 10.78
CA LYS A 221 -32.74 -23.28 11.77
C LYS A 221 -31.39 -22.86 12.36
N GLU A 222 -31.31 -22.89 13.68
CA GLU A 222 -30.08 -22.70 14.47
C GLU A 222 -29.54 -24.09 14.87
N GLU A 223 -28.57 -24.61 14.10
CA GLU A 223 -27.92 -25.93 14.31
C GLU A 223 -26.76 -25.86 15.31
N VAL A 224 -26.14 -24.68 15.44
CA VAL A 224 -25.05 -24.38 16.38
C VAL A 224 -25.49 -23.25 17.29
N GLY A 225 -25.50 -23.52 18.60
CA GLY A 225 -25.94 -22.60 19.65
C GLY A 225 -25.12 -22.76 20.94
N ILE A 226 -25.61 -22.16 22.03
CA ILE A 226 -25.10 -22.42 23.39
C ILE A 226 -26.05 -23.39 24.09
N ALA A 227 -25.52 -24.53 24.52
CA ALA A 227 -26.18 -25.40 25.50
C ALA A 227 -25.68 -25.04 26.91
N GLU A 228 -26.60 -24.69 27.81
CA GLU A 228 -26.29 -24.39 29.22
C GLU A 228 -26.52 -25.63 30.09
N SER A 229 -25.61 -25.88 31.03
CA SER A 229 -25.70 -26.96 32.02
C SER A 229 -24.89 -26.59 33.27
N SER A 230 -24.79 -27.51 34.24
CA SER A 230 -23.92 -27.32 35.40
C SER A 230 -23.26 -28.61 35.86
N TRP A 231 -22.04 -28.51 36.36
CA TRP A 231 -21.25 -29.58 36.97
C TRP A 231 -21.03 -29.26 38.46
N ASP A 232 -20.82 -30.27 39.29
CA ASP A 232 -20.62 -30.14 40.74
C ASP A 232 -19.15 -29.86 41.14
N GLY A 233 -18.24 -29.86 40.16
CA GLY A 233 -16.80 -29.71 40.35
C GLY A 233 -16.10 -30.99 40.82
N GLN A 234 -16.75 -32.16 40.76
CA GLN A 234 -16.20 -33.43 41.25
C GLN A 234 -15.95 -34.44 40.13
N GLY A 235 -14.89 -35.24 40.27
CA GLY A 235 -14.54 -36.31 39.34
C GLY A 235 -13.81 -35.84 38.08
N LEU A 236 -14.11 -36.49 36.95
CA LEU A 236 -13.62 -36.11 35.62
C LEU A 236 -14.72 -35.33 34.89
N TYR A 237 -14.36 -34.24 34.22
CA TYR A 237 -15.25 -33.56 33.28
C TYR A 237 -14.99 -34.07 31.86
N GLU A 238 -16.03 -34.40 31.10
CA GLU A 238 -15.90 -34.80 29.69
C GLU A 238 -16.11 -33.61 28.76
N PHE A 239 -15.06 -33.23 28.03
CA PHE A 239 -15.15 -32.26 26.94
C PHE A 239 -15.63 -32.95 25.66
N PRO A 240 -16.83 -32.64 25.13
CA PRO A 240 -17.38 -33.32 23.95
C PRO A 240 -16.52 -33.16 22.71
N GLN A 241 -16.61 -34.10 21.76
CA GLN A 241 -15.99 -33.98 20.44
C GLN A 241 -16.44 -32.69 19.71
N ALA A 242 -15.56 -32.12 18.88
CA ALA A 242 -15.83 -30.93 18.05
C ALA A 242 -16.61 -29.80 18.79
N SER A 243 -16.12 -29.38 19.97
CA SER A 243 -16.86 -28.45 20.84
C SER A 243 -15.97 -27.39 21.49
N MET A 244 -16.55 -26.23 21.80
CA MET A 244 -16.02 -25.27 22.76
C MET A 244 -16.84 -25.36 24.04
N THR A 245 -16.20 -25.58 25.19
CA THR A 245 -16.83 -25.52 26.51
C THR A 245 -16.22 -24.41 27.34
N MET A 246 -17.05 -23.52 27.87
CA MET A 246 -16.70 -22.56 28.90
C MET A 246 -17.23 -23.03 30.26
N LEU A 247 -16.33 -23.17 31.22
CA LEU A 247 -16.60 -23.48 32.62
C LEU A 247 -16.43 -22.21 33.44
N ARG A 248 -17.47 -21.78 34.17
CA ARG A 248 -17.41 -20.67 35.12
C ARG A 248 -17.38 -21.21 36.55
N VAL A 249 -16.23 -21.04 37.20
CA VAL A 249 -15.92 -21.58 38.53
C VAL A 249 -15.84 -20.42 39.53
N PRO A 250 -16.74 -20.34 40.54
CA PRO A 250 -16.60 -19.38 41.62
C PRO A 250 -15.35 -19.68 42.45
N ARG A 251 -14.48 -18.68 42.67
CA ARG A 251 -13.37 -18.84 43.62
C ARG A 251 -13.92 -18.95 45.04
N ARG A 252 -13.55 -20.03 45.73
CA ARG A 252 -13.86 -20.23 47.15
C ARG A 252 -13.34 -19.03 47.96
N ALA A 253 -14.22 -18.41 48.75
CA ALA A 253 -13.79 -17.42 49.74
C ALA A 253 -12.74 -18.06 50.67
N ARG A 254 -11.68 -17.32 50.99
CA ARG A 254 -10.66 -17.77 51.95
C ARG A 254 -11.38 -17.90 53.31
N ALA A 255 -11.36 -19.09 53.90
CA ALA A 255 -11.92 -19.28 55.24
C ALA A 255 -11.19 -18.37 56.23
N GLN A 256 -11.94 -17.73 57.13
CA GLN A 256 -11.39 -17.02 58.27
C GLN A 256 -11.15 -18.04 59.38
N ASP A 257 -10.05 -18.77 59.26
CA ASP A 257 -9.50 -19.59 60.33
C ASP A 257 -8.29 -18.86 60.94
N GLU A 258 -8.24 -18.84 62.28
CA GLU A 258 -7.11 -18.39 63.11
C GLU A 258 -6.74 -16.89 63.10
N GLU A 259 -7.69 -16.03 63.48
CA GLU A 259 -7.35 -14.80 64.24
C GLU A 259 -8.42 -14.45 65.29
N ASP A 260 -8.58 -15.31 66.32
CA ASP A 260 -8.99 -14.92 67.69
C ASP A 260 -8.95 -16.10 68.68
N GLY A 261 -8.26 -15.94 69.82
CA GLY A 261 -8.51 -16.74 71.04
C GLY A 261 -7.36 -17.55 71.68
N GLN A 262 -6.71 -16.95 72.68
CA GLN A 262 -5.99 -17.60 73.81
C GLN A 262 -4.66 -18.34 73.48
N GLY A 263 -3.62 -18.34 74.31
CA GLY A 263 -3.39 -17.58 75.55
C GLY A 263 -2.10 -18.03 76.29
N GLU A 264 -1.48 -17.08 77.00
CA GLU A 264 -0.53 -17.22 78.14
C GLU A 264 0.88 -17.86 77.98
N GLU A 265 1.77 -17.34 78.86
CA GLU A 265 3.07 -17.80 79.37
C GLU A 265 4.36 -17.85 78.52
N GLU A 266 5.45 -17.47 79.21
CA GLU A 266 6.84 -17.49 78.76
C GLU A 266 7.52 -18.85 79.02
N LYS A 267 8.50 -19.20 78.17
CA LYS A 267 9.89 -19.57 78.57
C LYS A 267 10.83 -19.52 77.35
N GLY A 268 12.05 -19.05 77.56
CA GLY A 268 13.03 -18.78 76.49
C GLY A 268 14.05 -19.90 76.22
N GLY A 269 14.84 -19.74 75.16
CA GLY A 269 15.97 -20.61 74.79
C GLY A 269 16.77 -20.07 73.59
N ASP A 270 18.08 -20.29 73.58
CA ASP A 270 19.04 -19.82 72.56
C ASP A 270 18.77 -20.32 71.11
N GLY A 271 19.18 -19.54 70.09
CA GLY A 271 18.86 -19.88 68.67
C GLY A 271 19.76 -19.38 67.52
N HIS A 272 20.84 -18.62 67.76
CA HIS A 272 21.96 -18.36 66.82
C HIS A 272 21.71 -17.80 65.38
N LYS A 273 22.09 -16.51 65.19
CA LYS A 273 22.77 -15.88 64.03
C LYS A 273 22.31 -16.15 62.57
N ALA A 274 21.89 -15.06 61.90
CA ALA A 274 22.62 -14.49 60.73
C ALA A 274 22.13 -13.05 60.40
N PRO A 275 23.01 -12.01 60.38
CA PRO A 275 22.62 -10.64 60.01
C PRO A 275 22.83 -10.30 58.52
N ARG A 276 22.24 -9.18 58.10
CA ARG A 276 22.14 -8.68 56.70
C ARG A 276 23.47 -8.11 56.16
N PRO A 277 23.72 -8.16 54.83
CA PRO A 277 24.80 -7.40 54.20
C PRO A 277 24.42 -5.93 53.98
N ALA A 278 25.40 -5.03 54.01
CA ALA A 278 25.25 -3.61 53.64
C ALA A 278 26.54 -3.04 53.01
N THR A 279 26.36 -2.25 51.95
CA THR A 279 27.19 -1.10 51.49
C THR A 279 28.72 -1.10 51.70
N GLY A 280 29.50 -1.03 50.61
CA GLY A 280 30.90 -0.55 50.66
C GLY A 280 31.69 -0.78 49.36
N PRO A 281 32.36 0.24 48.78
CA PRO A 281 33.17 0.10 47.56
C PRO A 281 34.68 -0.07 47.85
N VAL A 282 35.42 -0.64 46.89
CA VAL A 282 36.90 -0.69 46.87
C VAL A 282 37.39 -0.42 45.44
N GLY A 283 38.57 0.21 45.30
CA GLY A 283 39.20 0.47 44.00
C GLY A 283 40.73 0.25 43.99
N ASN A 284 41.26 0.06 42.79
CA ASN A 284 42.66 0.11 42.31
C ASN A 284 43.83 -0.24 43.26
N ARG A 285 44.61 -1.27 42.88
CA ARG A 285 46.09 -1.46 42.90
C ARG A 285 46.40 -2.96 42.81
N HIS A 286 47.53 -3.47 42.28
CA HIS A 286 48.52 -3.00 41.29
C HIS A 286 49.27 -4.26 40.76
N GLU A 287 50.41 -4.10 40.05
CA GLU A 287 51.41 -5.14 39.70
C GLU A 287 50.98 -6.32 38.78
N GLU A 288 51.91 -7.09 38.20
CA GLU A 288 52.89 -6.72 37.15
C GLU A 288 53.51 -7.98 36.47
N GLY A 289 54.06 -7.81 35.25
CA GLY A 289 54.85 -8.84 34.52
C GLY A 289 54.06 -9.88 33.70
N GLY A 290 54.55 -10.40 32.57
CA GLY A 290 55.76 -10.05 31.80
C GLY A 290 56.08 -11.06 30.66
N GLY A 291 56.60 -10.59 29.52
CA GLY A 291 56.92 -11.39 28.29
C GLY A 291 55.82 -11.26 27.22
N ARG A 292 56.03 -11.00 25.91
CA ARG A 292 57.07 -11.39 24.89
C ARG A 292 57.16 -12.90 24.64
N THR A 293 57.17 -13.42 23.40
CA THR A 293 57.45 -12.78 22.08
C THR A 293 56.75 -13.48 20.89
N ASP A 294 56.53 -12.71 19.82
CA ASP A 294 56.48 -13.01 18.37
C ASP A 294 56.32 -14.47 17.84
N GLY A 295 55.22 -14.69 17.09
CA GLY A 295 55.24 -15.04 15.64
C GLY A 295 55.59 -16.47 15.15
N ILE A 296 54.81 -16.96 14.16
CA ILE A 296 55.22 -17.61 12.89
C ILE A 296 53.97 -18.06 12.08
N LEU A 297 54.08 -18.14 10.74
CA LEU A 297 53.02 -18.61 9.82
C LEU A 297 52.98 -20.14 9.69
N GLY A 298 51.86 -20.68 9.19
CA GLY A 298 51.77 -22.07 8.72
C GLY A 298 50.39 -22.42 8.13
N ASP A 299 50.29 -22.47 6.80
CA ASP A 299 49.06 -22.85 6.08
C ASP A 299 48.80 -24.36 6.08
N MET A 300 47.52 -24.78 5.99
CA MET A 300 47.12 -26.09 5.44
C MET A 300 45.67 -26.08 4.91
N GLU A 301 45.50 -26.05 3.59
CA GLU A 301 44.24 -26.42 2.90
C GLU A 301 44.30 -27.86 2.35
N ILE A 302 43.51 -28.79 2.89
CA ILE A 302 43.02 -30.03 2.23
C ILE A 302 41.64 -30.39 2.86
N GLY A 303 40.60 -30.84 2.16
CA GLY A 303 40.47 -31.00 0.70
C GLY A 303 39.32 -31.91 0.21
N ARG A 304 38.06 -31.64 0.64
CA ARG A 304 36.78 -32.31 0.22
C ARG A 304 36.50 -33.72 0.80
N THR A 305 35.29 -33.94 1.32
CA THR A 305 34.22 -34.84 0.78
C THR A 305 33.15 -35.17 1.84
N GLY A 306 31.97 -35.63 1.40
CA GLY A 306 31.05 -36.47 2.19
C GLY A 306 30.11 -35.75 3.18
N LEU A 307 28.88 -35.43 2.74
CA LEU A 307 27.80 -34.96 3.62
C LEU A 307 26.61 -35.93 3.54
N SER A 308 26.44 -36.80 4.54
CA SER A 308 25.34 -37.76 4.60
C SER A 308 24.95 -38.13 6.04
N SER A 309 23.65 -38.09 6.33
CA SER A 309 22.93 -38.73 7.45
C SER A 309 23.53 -38.62 8.87
N ILE A 310 22.85 -37.85 9.73
CA ILE A 310 22.78 -38.15 11.17
C ILE A 310 21.29 -38.28 11.56
N ASN A 311 20.89 -39.49 11.94
CA ASN A 311 19.57 -39.74 12.52
C ASN A 311 19.47 -39.13 13.92
N ARG A 312 18.27 -38.67 14.31
CA ARG A 312 17.87 -38.59 15.72
C ARG A 312 16.69 -39.54 15.95
N THR A 313 16.89 -40.48 16.86
CA THR A 313 15.94 -41.55 17.17
C THR A 313 14.77 -41.04 18.03
N ARG A 314 13.55 -41.50 17.72
CA ARG A 314 12.39 -41.43 18.63
C ARG A 314 12.43 -42.64 19.59
N PRO A 315 12.02 -42.49 20.86
CA PRO A 315 11.50 -43.61 21.65
C PRO A 315 10.12 -44.04 21.12
N THR A 316 9.83 -45.35 21.12
CA THR A 316 8.53 -45.90 20.70
C THR A 316 7.59 -46.17 21.88
N ARG A 317 6.28 -46.22 21.60
CA ARG A 317 5.21 -46.41 22.60
C ARG A 317 5.28 -47.77 23.31
N GLY A 318 5.02 -47.75 24.61
CA GLY A 318 4.22 -48.77 25.31
C GLY A 318 3.05 -48.04 25.97
N GLY A 319 1.88 -48.67 26.14
CA GLY A 319 0.71 -47.95 26.64
C GLY A 319 -0.27 -48.80 27.43
N LEU A 320 -0.95 -48.16 28.38
CA LEU A 320 -2.22 -48.55 29.01
C LEU A 320 -2.74 -47.35 29.84
N HIS A 321 -4.05 -47.07 29.75
CA HIS A 321 -4.86 -46.26 30.68
C HIS A 321 -4.15 -45.10 31.44
N GLY A 322 -3.93 -43.96 30.77
CA GLY A 322 -3.52 -42.70 31.41
C GLY A 322 -4.70 -41.76 31.65
N GLN A 323 -4.83 -41.22 32.86
CA GLN A 323 -5.73 -40.10 33.17
C GLN A 323 -5.09 -38.79 32.68
N TRP A 324 -5.89 -37.88 32.13
CA TRP A 324 -5.43 -36.56 31.69
C TRP A 324 -5.62 -35.53 32.81
N GLN A 325 -4.58 -34.73 33.10
CA GLN A 325 -4.61 -33.66 34.10
C GLN A 325 -4.49 -32.28 33.45
N VAL A 326 -5.28 -31.34 33.98
CA VAL A 326 -5.11 -29.90 33.76
C VAL A 326 -4.86 -29.25 35.13
N GLN A 327 -3.78 -28.48 35.23
CA GLN A 327 -3.34 -27.84 36.47
C GLN A 327 -3.26 -26.31 36.33
N ALA A 328 -3.88 -25.61 37.27
CA ALA A 328 -3.69 -24.17 37.48
C ALA A 328 -2.86 -23.96 38.75
N LEU A 329 -1.59 -23.57 38.60
CA LEU A 329 -0.70 -23.33 39.74
C LEU A 329 -0.79 -21.88 40.19
N ALA A 330 -1.24 -21.64 41.42
CA ALA A 330 -1.26 -20.30 42.01
C ALA A 330 0.14 -19.91 42.53
N LEU A 331 0.64 -18.74 42.13
CA LEU A 331 1.84 -18.13 42.73
C LEU A 331 1.48 -16.73 43.25
N ALA A 332 1.37 -16.61 44.57
CA ALA A 332 1.08 -15.34 45.24
C ALA A 332 1.90 -15.24 46.54
N HIS A 333 3.04 -14.55 46.48
CA HIS A 333 3.73 -13.95 47.62
C HIS A 333 4.70 -12.87 47.13
N ALA A 334 5.14 -11.99 48.04
CA ALA A 334 6.04 -10.86 47.81
C ALA A 334 5.49 -9.73 46.91
N LEU A 335 4.42 -9.05 47.37
CA LEU A 335 4.14 -7.66 46.96
C LEU A 335 3.33 -6.87 48.02
N GLU A 336 3.85 -6.74 49.24
CA GLU A 336 3.32 -5.81 50.25
C GLU A 336 4.42 -4.89 50.79
N ALA A 337 4.34 -3.61 50.44
CA ALA A 337 5.05 -2.49 51.07
C ALA A 337 4.31 -1.18 50.75
N GLN A 338 3.54 -0.73 51.74
CA GLN A 338 2.73 0.50 51.90
C GLN A 338 3.36 1.84 51.42
N PRO A 339 2.63 3.00 51.46
CA PRO A 339 1.25 3.24 51.94
C PRO A 339 0.33 3.99 50.94
N ALA A 340 -0.92 4.23 51.33
CA ALA A 340 -1.90 5.07 50.63
C ALA A 340 -2.25 6.36 51.41
N CYS A 341 -2.41 7.47 50.68
CA CYS A 341 -3.10 8.74 51.02
C CYS A 341 -3.05 9.62 49.74
N LEU A 342 -4.02 10.44 49.36
CA LEU A 342 -5.35 10.77 49.88
C LEU A 342 -6.27 11.04 48.67
N ALA A 343 -7.59 10.90 48.84
CA ALA A 343 -8.57 11.42 47.89
C ALA A 343 -9.09 12.79 48.34
N MET A 344 -9.34 13.71 47.40
CA MET A 344 -10.16 14.91 47.60
C MET A 344 -10.69 15.44 46.26
N ASP A 345 -11.72 16.28 46.34
CA ASP A 345 -12.72 16.47 45.28
C ASP A 345 -12.47 17.58 44.24
N VAL A 346 -13.46 17.69 43.36
CA VAL A 346 -13.57 18.52 42.16
C VAL A 346 -13.81 20.02 42.46
N GLU A 347 -13.42 20.87 41.50
CA GLU A 347 -13.79 22.30 41.35
C GLU A 347 -13.43 23.29 42.48
N THR A 348 -12.24 23.90 42.39
CA THR A 348 -12.13 25.39 42.24
C THR A 348 -10.70 25.83 41.90
N ALA A 349 -10.57 26.73 40.90
CA ALA A 349 -9.55 27.79 40.74
C ALA A 349 -9.37 28.17 39.25
N LYS A 350 -9.62 29.44 38.90
CA LYS A 350 -9.20 30.08 37.64
C LYS A 350 -8.31 31.27 37.98
N GLN A 351 -7.37 31.59 37.08
CA GLN A 351 -6.41 32.73 37.17
C GLN A 351 -5.35 32.50 38.26
N GLN A 352 -4.06 32.85 38.11
CA GLN A 352 -3.42 33.93 37.33
C GLN A 352 -2.14 33.45 36.58
N ALA A 353 -1.45 34.37 35.88
CA ALA A 353 -0.20 34.15 35.11
C ALA A 353 1.00 34.92 35.76
N PRO A 354 2.26 34.96 35.25
CA PRO A 354 2.64 35.39 33.88
C PRO A 354 3.77 34.54 33.22
N ALA A 355 4.31 35.02 32.08
CA ALA A 355 5.40 34.42 31.30
C ALA A 355 6.74 35.18 31.44
N VAL A 356 7.85 34.65 30.87
CA VAL A 356 8.84 35.41 30.05
C VAL A 356 9.99 34.52 29.48
N ALA A 357 10.30 34.76 28.20
CA ALA A 357 11.55 34.60 27.41
C ALA A 357 12.61 33.48 27.65
N SER A 358 13.06 32.88 26.53
CA SER A 358 14.43 32.42 26.25
C SER A 358 15.31 33.60 25.79
N PRO A 359 16.68 33.55 25.75
CA PRO A 359 17.38 32.95 24.58
C PRO A 359 18.87 32.50 24.77
N LEU A 360 19.50 31.99 23.68
CA LEU A 360 20.97 31.82 23.42
C LEU A 360 21.75 30.79 24.31
N GLU A 361 22.95 30.24 24.01
CA GLU A 361 23.79 29.93 22.81
C GLU A 361 24.96 29.00 23.30
N ASP A 362 25.80 28.29 22.51
CA ASP A 362 25.66 27.56 21.24
C ASP A 362 26.96 26.75 20.89
N LYS A 363 26.83 25.46 20.49
CA LYS A 363 27.84 24.60 19.80
C LYS A 363 29.21 24.33 20.48
N PRO A 364 30.07 23.43 19.91
CA PRO A 364 29.89 22.40 18.86
C PRO A 364 30.04 20.95 19.47
N THR A 365 30.46 19.81 18.87
CA THR A 365 31.09 19.37 17.59
C THR A 365 30.59 17.94 17.17
N HIS A 366 31.09 17.46 16.01
CA HIS A 366 31.27 16.05 15.57
C HIS A 366 30.12 15.01 15.55
N ASP A 367 29.52 14.87 14.35
CA ASP A 367 29.57 13.68 13.47
C ASP A 367 29.18 12.25 13.95
N ALA A 368 27.89 11.91 13.72
CA ALA A 368 27.43 10.76 12.90
C ALA A 368 27.68 9.26 13.36
N PRO A 369 27.14 8.22 12.68
CA PRO A 369 25.72 7.83 12.80
C PRO A 369 25.40 6.30 12.92
N GLU A 370 24.18 5.98 13.41
CA GLU A 370 23.56 4.62 13.50
C GLU A 370 24.34 3.58 14.38
N ALA A 371 23.86 2.37 14.74
CA ALA A 371 22.64 1.59 14.46
C ALA A 371 22.21 0.81 15.74
N GLY A 372 21.12 0.03 15.82
CA GLY A 372 20.17 -0.41 14.79
C GLY A 372 18.86 -0.99 15.36
N ARG A 373 18.08 -1.73 14.54
CA ARG A 373 16.82 -2.38 14.97
C ARG A 373 16.37 -3.54 14.05
N SER A 374 16.38 -4.78 14.55
CA SER A 374 15.94 -6.08 13.95
C SER A 374 15.52 -6.19 12.45
N THR A 375 16.19 -7.10 11.72
CA THR A 375 16.46 -7.05 10.25
C THR A 375 15.30 -6.98 9.25
N LEU A 376 14.17 -7.70 9.39
CA LEU A 376 13.13 -7.66 8.33
C LEU A 376 12.20 -6.44 8.44
N LYS A 377 11.85 -6.06 9.67
CA LYS A 377 11.34 -4.70 9.92
C LYS A 377 12.43 -3.66 9.67
N MET A 378 13.71 -3.97 9.85
CA MET A 378 14.78 -3.10 9.34
C MET A 378 14.71 -2.94 7.82
N LEU A 379 14.33 -3.94 7.03
CA LEU A 379 14.19 -3.80 5.57
C LEU A 379 12.98 -2.95 5.18
N PHE A 380 11.77 -3.32 5.63
CA PHE A 380 10.55 -2.57 5.28
C PHE A 380 10.50 -1.18 5.95
N ARG A 381 10.98 -1.04 7.19
CA ARG A 381 11.11 0.25 7.87
C ARG A 381 12.38 1.02 7.46
N LYS A 382 13.45 0.41 6.93
CA LYS A 382 14.46 1.19 6.16
C LYS A 382 13.87 1.68 4.85
N ALA A 383 12.96 0.96 4.19
CA ALA A 383 12.26 1.52 3.04
C ALA A 383 11.48 2.77 3.46
N LEU A 384 10.52 2.65 4.40
CA LEU A 384 9.76 3.80 4.89
C LEU A 384 10.67 4.93 5.44
N VAL A 385 11.57 4.64 6.39
CA VAL A 385 12.33 5.65 7.16
C VAL A 385 13.61 6.16 6.48
N SER A 386 14.22 5.45 5.53
CA SER A 386 15.27 6.08 4.66
C SER A 386 14.67 7.01 3.59
N GLY A 387 13.39 7.35 3.72
CA GLY A 387 12.67 8.29 2.87
C GLY A 387 12.26 7.72 1.52
N ARG A 388 12.03 6.40 1.44
CA ARG A 388 11.62 5.71 0.19
C ARG A 388 10.11 5.64 0.01
N VAL A 389 9.33 6.17 0.95
CA VAL A 389 7.88 6.42 0.82
C VAL A 389 7.66 7.89 1.22
N GLU A 390 6.82 8.61 0.48
CA GLU A 390 6.59 10.04 0.68
C GLU A 390 5.20 10.26 1.29
N GLU A 391 5.16 10.47 2.60
CA GLU A 391 3.93 10.68 3.37
C GLU A 391 3.32 12.08 3.16
N ARG A 392 4.13 13.10 2.85
CA ARG A 392 3.60 14.44 2.52
C ARG A 392 2.86 14.40 1.19
N GLY A 393 1.58 14.80 1.24
CA GLY A 393 0.71 14.87 0.08
C GLY A 393 0.81 16.20 -0.67
N VAL A 394 -0.33 16.91 -0.71
CA VAL A 394 -0.57 18.12 -1.51
C VAL A 394 -0.14 19.43 -0.84
N GLU A 395 0.38 19.38 0.39
CA GLU A 395 0.76 20.56 1.17
C GLU A 395 1.92 21.34 0.51
N PRO A 396 1.89 22.70 0.55
CA PRO A 396 3.00 23.52 0.08
C PRO A 396 4.30 23.22 0.82
N ILE A 397 5.41 23.11 0.08
CA ILE A 397 6.74 22.84 0.62
C ILE A 397 7.38 24.16 1.06
N ALA A 398 7.86 24.24 2.31
CA ALA A 398 8.50 25.45 2.86
C ALA A 398 9.82 25.76 2.13
N LEU A 399 10.29 27.02 2.16
CA LEU A 399 11.41 27.45 1.31
C LEU A 399 12.73 26.76 1.68
N GLU A 400 12.95 26.58 2.98
CA GLU A 400 14.04 25.90 3.65
C GLU A 400 14.13 24.40 3.32
N GLU A 401 13.01 23.77 2.96
CA GLU A 401 12.95 22.37 2.55
C GLU A 401 13.30 22.17 1.06
N ARG A 402 13.25 23.24 0.25
CA ARG A 402 13.56 23.23 -1.20
C ARG A 402 15.07 23.30 -1.42
N ASN A 403 15.78 22.27 -0.95
CA ASN A 403 17.24 22.23 -0.91
C ASN A 403 17.91 21.56 -2.13
N SER A 404 17.15 21.00 -3.08
CA SER A 404 17.75 20.34 -4.24
C SER A 404 18.36 21.34 -5.22
N THR A 405 19.65 21.18 -5.52
CA THR A 405 20.42 22.02 -6.44
C THR A 405 20.85 21.31 -7.73
N ARG A 406 20.56 20.01 -7.85
CA ARG A 406 20.87 19.20 -9.04
C ARG A 406 19.81 19.37 -10.12
N TYR A 407 19.66 20.58 -10.66
CA TYR A 407 18.62 20.92 -11.63
C TYR A 407 18.60 20.00 -12.87
N PHE A 408 19.74 19.42 -13.27
CA PHE A 408 19.83 18.46 -14.37
C PHE A 408 18.96 17.20 -14.15
N ASN A 409 18.62 16.85 -12.91
CA ASN A 409 17.66 15.78 -12.64
C ASN A 409 16.28 16.05 -13.28
N CYS A 410 15.88 17.32 -13.52
CA CYS A 410 14.68 17.62 -14.31
C CYS A 410 14.77 16.99 -15.71
N PHE A 411 15.95 17.05 -16.35
CA PHE A 411 16.16 16.46 -17.65
C PHE A 411 16.05 14.93 -17.58
N THR A 412 16.77 14.28 -16.66
CA THR A 412 16.79 12.81 -16.61
C THR A 412 15.41 12.23 -16.33
N ILE A 413 14.62 12.84 -15.44
CA ILE A 413 13.27 12.38 -15.12
C ILE A 413 12.34 12.47 -16.32
N TRP A 414 12.25 13.66 -16.95
CA TRP A 414 11.40 13.83 -18.13
C TRP A 414 11.87 12.96 -19.30
N PHE A 415 13.19 12.82 -19.46
CA PHE A 415 13.78 11.94 -20.46
C PHE A 415 13.38 10.49 -20.22
N SER A 416 13.52 9.98 -19.00
CA SER A 416 13.22 8.59 -18.63
C SER A 416 11.72 8.26 -18.70
N ILE A 417 10.85 9.15 -18.22
CA ILE A 417 9.39 9.02 -18.35
C ILE A 417 8.95 8.96 -19.84
N ASN A 418 9.71 9.54 -20.77
CA ASN A 418 9.36 9.54 -22.20
C ASN A 418 10.22 8.60 -23.07
N PHE A 419 11.35 8.07 -22.56
CA PHE A 419 12.21 7.14 -23.31
C PHE A 419 11.79 5.69 -23.08
N ASN A 420 10.70 5.29 -23.73
CA ASN A 420 10.11 3.95 -23.70
C ASN A 420 9.34 3.71 -25.01
N ILE A 421 8.56 2.63 -25.12
CA ILE A 421 7.85 2.29 -26.37
C ILE A 421 6.52 3.03 -26.60
N LEU A 422 6.03 3.85 -25.65
CA LEU A 422 4.77 4.59 -25.83
C LEU A 422 4.82 5.66 -26.94
N PRO A 423 5.86 6.52 -27.07
CA PRO A 423 5.95 7.46 -28.20
C PRO A 423 6.06 6.74 -29.56
N ILE A 424 6.63 5.53 -29.62
CA ILE A 424 6.68 4.73 -30.86
C ILE A 424 5.26 4.41 -31.34
N THR A 425 4.35 4.09 -30.40
CA THR A 425 2.92 3.86 -30.68
C THR A 425 2.26 5.09 -31.30
N PHE A 426 2.48 6.28 -30.75
CA PHE A 426 1.92 7.54 -31.28
C PHE A 426 2.56 7.94 -32.63
N GLY A 427 3.86 7.73 -32.79
CA GLY A 427 4.59 7.97 -34.05
C GLY A 427 4.08 7.15 -35.23
N LEU A 428 3.69 5.90 -34.96
CA LEU A 428 3.17 4.96 -35.96
C LEU A 428 1.82 5.40 -36.56
N ILE A 429 1.02 6.20 -35.84
CA ILE A 429 -0.35 6.56 -36.23
C ILE A 429 -0.39 7.41 -37.51
N GLY A 430 0.53 8.36 -37.66
CA GLY A 430 0.57 9.29 -38.80
C GLY A 430 0.60 8.55 -40.15
N PRO A 431 1.55 7.63 -40.38
CA PRO A 431 1.58 6.82 -41.60
C PRO A 431 0.50 5.73 -41.66
N LYS A 432 0.26 4.98 -40.58
CA LYS A 432 -0.61 3.78 -40.61
C LYS A 432 -2.11 4.11 -40.64
N TYR A 433 -2.53 5.23 -40.06
CA TYR A 433 -3.95 5.63 -39.94
C TYR A 433 -4.26 6.98 -40.59
N ASN A 434 -3.44 8.02 -40.39
CA ASN A 434 -3.67 9.31 -41.07
C ASN A 434 -3.17 9.34 -42.53
N GLY A 435 -2.51 8.29 -43.01
CA GLY A 435 -2.02 8.16 -44.39
C GLY A 435 -0.92 9.17 -44.78
N LEU A 436 -0.18 9.68 -43.79
CA LEU A 436 0.89 10.66 -43.99
C LEU A 436 2.20 10.00 -44.45
N SER A 437 2.99 10.71 -45.25
CA SER A 437 4.34 10.25 -45.58
C SER A 437 5.23 10.24 -44.32
N PHE A 438 6.28 9.41 -44.33
CA PHE A 438 7.30 9.43 -43.26
C PHE A 438 7.87 10.84 -43.04
N ARG A 439 8.17 11.57 -44.12
CA ARG A 439 8.70 12.94 -44.07
C ARG A 439 7.72 13.87 -43.37
N ASP A 440 6.46 13.86 -43.81
CA ASP A 440 5.47 14.81 -43.33
C ASP A 440 5.08 14.52 -41.87
N SER A 441 5.00 13.23 -41.51
CA SER A 441 4.83 12.78 -40.12
C SER A 441 5.95 13.29 -39.21
N VAL A 442 7.23 13.13 -39.62
CA VAL A 442 8.38 13.62 -38.84
C VAL A 442 8.41 15.14 -38.73
N LEU A 443 8.05 15.87 -39.78
CA LEU A 443 7.94 17.34 -39.72
C LEU A 443 6.86 17.78 -38.74
N ILE A 444 5.69 17.13 -38.74
CA ILE A 444 4.61 17.41 -37.78
C ILE A 444 5.06 17.10 -36.34
N ILE A 445 5.64 15.91 -36.11
CA ILE A 445 6.23 15.51 -34.81
C ILE A 445 7.18 16.60 -34.30
N VAL A 446 8.15 17.02 -35.11
CA VAL A 446 9.16 18.02 -34.72
C VAL A 446 8.52 19.37 -34.41
N PHE A 447 7.74 19.95 -35.32
CA PHE A 447 7.21 21.30 -35.14
C PHE A 447 6.16 21.38 -34.03
N VAL A 448 5.26 20.40 -33.91
CA VAL A 448 4.23 20.39 -32.86
C VAL A 448 4.87 20.22 -31.49
N ILE A 449 5.76 19.24 -31.30
CA ILE A 449 6.42 19.01 -30.00
C ILE A 449 7.21 20.24 -29.56
N LEU A 450 7.98 20.86 -30.46
CA LEU A 450 8.73 22.08 -30.15
C LEU A 450 7.80 23.24 -29.72
N PHE A 451 6.62 23.37 -30.32
CA PHE A 451 5.67 24.40 -29.94
C PHE A 451 4.94 24.09 -28.61
N VAL A 452 4.25 22.97 -28.51
CA VAL A 452 3.33 22.72 -27.38
C VAL A 452 4.07 22.46 -26.06
N THR A 453 5.31 21.97 -26.11
CA THR A 453 6.12 21.66 -24.90
C THR A 453 6.61 22.91 -24.16
N LEU A 454 6.53 24.10 -24.78
CA LEU A 454 6.89 25.37 -24.16
C LEU A 454 6.08 25.66 -22.89
N ALA A 455 4.78 25.33 -22.88
CA ALA A 455 3.91 25.56 -21.73
C ALA A 455 4.20 24.62 -20.54
N PRO A 456 4.27 23.27 -20.71
CA PRO A 456 4.78 22.37 -19.67
C PRO A 456 6.12 22.81 -19.09
N ALA A 457 7.10 23.14 -19.94
CA ALA A 457 8.43 23.55 -19.49
C ALA A 457 8.43 24.89 -18.73
N TYR A 458 7.58 25.85 -19.12
CA TYR A 458 7.41 27.10 -18.38
C TYR A 458 6.78 26.86 -17.00
N MET A 459 5.71 26.07 -16.95
CA MET A 459 4.96 25.77 -15.72
C MET A 459 5.82 24.97 -14.73
N ALA A 460 6.71 24.10 -15.20
CA ALA A 460 7.73 23.45 -14.38
C ALA A 460 8.63 24.44 -13.59
N THR A 461 8.81 25.68 -14.08
CA THR A 461 9.57 26.72 -13.35
C THR A 461 8.81 27.32 -12.17
N LEU A 462 7.51 27.05 -12.02
CA LEU A 462 6.68 27.56 -10.92
C LEU A 462 6.76 26.67 -9.68
N GLY A 463 6.96 25.36 -9.82
CA GLY A 463 7.19 24.43 -8.71
C GLY A 463 8.27 24.89 -7.71
N PRO A 464 9.53 25.18 -8.15
CA PRO A 464 10.59 25.64 -7.26
C PRO A 464 10.28 26.98 -6.54
N LYS A 465 9.60 27.89 -7.25
CA LYS A 465 9.28 29.25 -6.78
C LYS A 465 8.15 29.23 -5.76
N THR A 466 7.08 28.49 -6.05
CA THR A 466 5.86 28.44 -5.25
C THR A 466 5.87 27.33 -4.21
N GLY A 467 6.68 26.27 -4.37
CA GLY A 467 6.64 25.08 -3.51
C GLY A 467 5.35 24.28 -3.61
N MET A 468 4.45 24.60 -4.54
CA MET A 468 3.12 24.02 -4.65
C MET A 468 3.02 23.09 -5.86
N ARG A 469 2.33 21.96 -5.66
CA ARG A 469 1.94 21.03 -6.74
C ARG A 469 1.06 21.74 -7.78
N GLN A 470 1.04 21.24 -9.00
CA GLN A 470 0.51 21.94 -10.17
C GLN A 470 -1.00 22.24 -10.07
N MET A 471 -1.78 21.29 -9.56
CA MET A 471 -3.22 21.49 -9.30
C MET A 471 -3.51 22.32 -8.04
N ILE A 472 -2.55 22.45 -7.13
CA ILE A 472 -2.65 23.40 -6.01
C ILE A 472 -2.40 24.83 -6.49
N GLN A 473 -1.48 25.04 -7.44
CA GLN A 473 -1.38 26.32 -8.14
C GLN A 473 -2.65 26.64 -8.95
N ALA A 474 -3.34 25.63 -9.51
CA ALA A 474 -4.58 25.82 -10.25
C ALA A 474 -5.74 26.40 -9.41
N ARG A 475 -5.76 26.17 -8.08
CA ARG A 475 -6.74 26.78 -7.15
C ARG A 475 -6.78 28.30 -7.21
N PHE A 476 -5.65 28.94 -7.54
CA PHE A 476 -5.58 30.38 -7.69
C PHE A 476 -6.33 30.90 -8.94
N SER A 477 -6.72 30.02 -9.87
CA SER A 477 -7.60 30.31 -11.02
C SER A 477 -9.00 29.72 -10.82
N PHE A 478 -9.07 28.42 -10.52
CA PHE A 478 -10.29 27.60 -10.43
C PHE A 478 -10.92 27.54 -9.01
N GLY A 479 -10.42 28.32 -8.06
CA GLY A 479 -10.94 28.37 -6.70
C GLY A 479 -10.66 27.11 -5.86
N PRO A 480 -11.19 27.05 -4.62
CA PRO A 480 -10.96 25.93 -3.70
C PRO A 480 -11.73 24.65 -4.07
N TYR A 481 -12.88 24.78 -4.74
CA TYR A 481 -13.81 23.67 -5.02
C TYR A 481 -13.93 23.36 -6.51
N LEU A 482 -14.10 24.37 -7.37
CA LEU A 482 -14.29 24.14 -8.80
C LEU A 482 -13.03 23.61 -9.51
N VAL A 483 -11.85 23.72 -8.87
CA VAL A 483 -10.62 23.02 -9.28
C VAL A 483 -10.79 21.49 -9.35
N ALA A 484 -11.77 20.92 -8.63
CA ALA A 484 -12.06 19.49 -8.70
C ALA A 484 -12.38 19.02 -10.14
N ILE A 485 -12.94 19.89 -10.99
CA ILE A 485 -13.28 19.57 -12.38
C ILE A 485 -12.01 19.29 -13.21
N PRO A 486 -11.05 20.24 -13.38
CA PRO A 486 -9.79 19.95 -14.08
C PRO A 486 -8.92 18.89 -13.37
N VAL A 487 -9.04 18.72 -12.04
CA VAL A 487 -8.36 17.61 -11.34
C VAL A 487 -8.93 16.24 -11.75
N VAL A 488 -10.26 16.09 -11.84
CA VAL A 488 -10.89 14.84 -12.29
C VAL A 488 -10.60 14.56 -13.76
N LEU A 489 -10.58 15.59 -14.61
CA LEU A 489 -10.16 15.46 -16.01
C LEU A 489 -8.69 15.02 -16.11
N ASN A 490 -7.79 15.59 -15.30
CA ASN A 490 -6.39 15.16 -15.22
C ASN A 490 -6.23 13.73 -14.69
N LEU A 491 -7.04 13.33 -13.71
CA LEU A 491 -7.06 11.94 -13.23
C LEU A 491 -7.50 10.95 -14.31
N ALA A 492 -8.51 11.30 -15.11
CA ALA A 492 -8.91 10.49 -16.27
C ALA A 492 -7.79 10.43 -17.33
N THR A 493 -7.16 11.56 -17.63
CA THR A 493 -6.00 11.65 -18.54
C THR A 493 -4.85 10.75 -18.10
N LEU A 494 -4.34 10.92 -16.87
CA LEU A 494 -3.20 10.17 -16.36
C LEU A 494 -3.51 8.66 -16.25
N THR A 495 -4.72 8.28 -15.84
CA THR A 495 -5.10 6.86 -15.75
C THR A 495 -5.29 6.21 -17.12
N GLY A 496 -5.83 6.91 -18.12
CA GLY A 496 -5.90 6.39 -19.47
C GLY A 496 -4.52 6.22 -20.14
N PHE A 497 -3.55 7.10 -19.87
CA PHE A 497 -2.16 6.86 -20.30
C PHE A 497 -1.56 5.59 -19.64
N CYS A 498 -1.84 5.34 -18.36
CA CYS A 498 -1.49 4.07 -17.70
C CYS A 498 -2.16 2.85 -18.37
N ILE A 499 -3.45 2.96 -18.72
CA ILE A 499 -4.20 1.92 -19.46
C ILE A 499 -3.55 1.63 -20.81
N ILE A 500 -3.23 2.65 -21.61
CA ILE A 500 -2.57 2.49 -22.92
C ILE A 500 -1.24 1.77 -22.75
N MET A 501 -0.45 2.12 -21.74
CA MET A 501 0.81 1.45 -21.43
C MET A 501 0.63 -0.01 -20.96
N PHE A 502 -0.42 -0.33 -20.22
CA PHE A 502 -0.72 -1.71 -19.86
C PHE A 502 -1.06 -2.56 -21.10
N VAL A 503 -1.82 -2.01 -22.05
CA VAL A 503 -2.16 -2.71 -23.30
C VAL A 503 -0.92 -2.91 -24.18
N VAL A 504 -0.11 -1.88 -24.42
CA VAL A 504 1.12 -1.99 -25.23
C VAL A 504 2.15 -2.92 -24.57
N GLY A 505 2.29 -2.86 -23.25
CA GLY A 505 3.13 -3.81 -22.49
C GLY A 505 2.61 -5.25 -22.60
N GLY A 506 1.30 -5.45 -22.51
CA GLY A 506 0.67 -6.76 -22.66
C GLY A 506 0.81 -7.36 -24.06
N GLN A 507 0.71 -6.52 -25.11
CA GLN A 507 1.01 -6.90 -26.49
C GLN A 507 2.45 -7.43 -26.63
N CYS A 508 3.45 -6.68 -26.13
CA CYS A 508 4.86 -7.08 -26.17
C CYS A 508 5.13 -8.41 -25.43
N ILE A 509 4.51 -8.63 -24.26
CA ILE A 509 4.66 -9.88 -23.51
C ILE A 509 4.00 -11.05 -24.26
N SER A 510 2.80 -10.86 -24.83
CA SER A 510 2.10 -11.91 -25.57
C SER A 510 2.89 -12.35 -26.81
N ALA A 511 3.37 -11.37 -27.60
CA ALA A 511 4.08 -11.55 -28.87
C ALA A 511 5.36 -12.41 -28.82
N VAL A 512 5.91 -12.69 -27.64
CA VAL A 512 7.10 -13.55 -27.49
C VAL A 512 6.84 -14.91 -26.84
N THR A 513 5.60 -15.18 -26.43
CA THR A 513 5.24 -16.37 -25.65
C THR A 513 4.64 -17.52 -26.46
N ASP A 514 4.61 -17.41 -27.79
CA ASP A 514 4.12 -18.46 -28.70
C ASP A 514 2.69 -18.93 -28.34
N GLY A 515 1.83 -17.97 -27.94
CA GLY A 515 0.46 -18.20 -27.49
C GLY A 515 0.29 -18.56 -26.01
N ALA A 516 1.37 -18.79 -25.24
CA ALA A 516 1.27 -19.22 -23.84
C ALA A 516 0.77 -18.13 -22.87
N LEU A 517 0.93 -16.84 -23.19
CA LEU A 517 0.29 -15.73 -22.49
C LEU A 517 -0.53 -14.88 -23.46
N THR A 518 -1.82 -14.69 -23.17
CA THR A 518 -2.69 -13.77 -23.92
C THR A 518 -2.35 -12.31 -23.58
N PRO A 519 -2.72 -11.33 -24.44
CA PRO A 519 -2.56 -9.91 -24.12
C PRO A 519 -3.24 -9.52 -22.80
N THR A 520 -4.38 -10.15 -22.47
CA THR A 520 -5.09 -10.03 -21.19
C THR A 520 -4.21 -10.38 -19.98
N LEU A 521 -3.47 -11.49 -20.04
CA LEU A 521 -2.53 -11.88 -18.97
C LEU A 521 -1.33 -10.93 -18.93
N GLY A 522 -0.85 -10.48 -20.09
CA GLY A 522 0.20 -9.45 -20.18
C GLY A 522 -0.20 -8.13 -19.50
N ILE A 523 -1.43 -7.65 -19.71
CA ILE A 523 -2.00 -6.46 -19.06
C ILE A 523 -2.02 -6.62 -17.54
N VAL A 524 -2.46 -7.77 -17.03
CA VAL A 524 -2.47 -8.07 -15.58
C VAL A 524 -1.06 -8.13 -15.01
N LEU A 525 -0.10 -8.73 -15.70
CA LEU A 525 1.30 -8.81 -15.25
C LEU A 525 1.96 -7.43 -15.18
N ILE A 526 1.86 -6.62 -16.25
CA ILE A 526 2.47 -5.28 -16.31
C ILE A 526 1.84 -4.34 -15.26
N SER A 527 0.53 -4.39 -15.06
CA SER A 527 -0.18 -3.55 -14.08
C SER A 527 0.16 -3.89 -12.62
N LEU A 528 0.30 -5.17 -12.27
CA LEU A 528 0.72 -5.58 -10.93
C LEU A 528 2.21 -5.25 -10.64
N LEU A 529 3.08 -5.36 -11.66
CA LEU A 529 4.47 -4.90 -11.56
C LEU A 529 4.54 -3.38 -11.36
N ALA A 530 3.75 -2.61 -12.12
CA ALA A 530 3.70 -1.16 -11.98
C ALA A 530 3.13 -0.70 -10.62
N LEU A 531 2.08 -1.37 -10.11
CA LEU A 531 1.55 -1.14 -8.77
C LEU A 531 2.63 -1.34 -7.69
N THR A 532 3.42 -2.40 -7.81
CA THR A 532 4.54 -2.69 -6.89
C THR A 532 5.56 -1.55 -6.86
N ILE A 533 5.88 -0.96 -8.02
CA ILE A 533 6.79 0.19 -8.12
C ILE A 533 6.12 1.47 -7.60
N SER A 534 4.80 1.64 -7.77
CA SER A 534 4.09 2.86 -7.33
C SER A 534 4.08 3.11 -5.82
N PHE A 535 4.33 2.08 -5.00
CA PHE A 535 4.54 2.23 -3.56
C PHE A 535 5.87 2.93 -3.20
N CYS A 536 6.75 3.13 -4.18
CA CYS A 536 8.01 3.83 -4.02
C CYS A 536 7.82 5.35 -4.15
N GLY A 537 8.08 6.08 -3.07
CA GLY A 537 7.99 7.54 -3.01
C GLY A 537 9.12 8.27 -3.74
N TYR A 538 8.98 9.60 -3.79
CA TYR A 538 9.79 10.56 -4.54
C TYR A 538 11.30 10.24 -4.65
N LYS A 539 11.97 9.84 -3.56
CA LYS A 539 13.41 9.54 -3.58
C LYS A 539 13.80 8.28 -4.35
N ILE A 540 13.00 7.20 -4.29
CA ILE A 540 13.24 6.05 -5.19
C ILE A 540 12.90 6.45 -6.61
N LEU A 541 11.73 7.07 -6.84
CA LEU A 541 11.28 7.44 -8.18
C LEU A 541 12.35 8.28 -8.89
N HIS A 542 12.86 9.34 -8.25
CA HIS A 542 13.91 10.17 -8.83
C HIS A 542 15.25 9.45 -9.01
N PHE A 543 15.56 8.43 -8.21
CA PHE A 543 16.75 7.60 -8.41
C PHE A 543 16.57 6.64 -9.60
N TYR A 544 15.43 5.96 -9.68
CA TYR A 544 15.09 5.04 -10.77
C TYR A 544 15.00 5.79 -12.11
N GLU A 545 14.26 6.90 -12.17
CA GLU A 545 14.17 7.79 -13.35
C GLU A 545 15.47 8.55 -13.66
N THR A 546 16.54 8.40 -12.86
CA THR A 546 17.89 8.84 -13.28
C THR A 546 18.58 7.82 -14.20
N TYR A 547 18.13 6.55 -14.22
CA TYR A 547 18.81 5.45 -14.93
C TYR A 547 17.91 4.53 -15.77
N ALA A 548 16.58 4.52 -15.57
CA ALA A 548 15.67 3.59 -16.24
C ALA A 548 15.61 3.76 -17.77
N PHE A 549 15.92 4.97 -18.27
CA PHE A 549 16.12 5.22 -19.70
C PHE A 549 17.29 4.43 -20.32
N ILE A 550 18.27 3.94 -19.54
CA ILE A 550 19.49 3.31 -20.09
C ILE A 550 19.17 1.91 -20.65
N PRO A 551 18.50 0.99 -19.93
CA PRO A 551 17.96 -0.24 -20.52
C PRO A 551 17.05 0.02 -21.72
N ALA A 552 16.21 1.06 -21.66
CA ALA A 552 15.31 1.42 -22.76
C ALA A 552 16.07 1.87 -24.02
N LEU A 553 17.09 2.72 -23.86
CA LEU A 553 17.99 3.15 -24.93
C LEU A 553 18.72 1.96 -25.56
N VAL A 554 19.27 1.05 -24.75
CA VAL A 554 19.94 -0.16 -25.25
C VAL A 554 18.95 -1.05 -26.01
N ALA A 555 17.78 -1.33 -25.46
CA ALA A 555 16.78 -2.18 -26.10
C ALA A 555 16.24 -1.58 -27.42
N ILE A 556 15.96 -0.27 -27.44
CA ILE A 556 15.48 0.43 -28.64
C ILE A 556 16.58 0.54 -29.71
N VAL A 557 17.85 0.74 -29.31
CA VAL A 557 18.99 0.70 -30.24
C VAL A 557 19.20 -0.70 -30.81
N ILE A 558 19.02 -1.77 -30.01
CA ILE A 558 19.09 -3.15 -30.53
C ILE A 558 17.95 -3.41 -31.52
N ALA A 559 16.70 -3.09 -31.18
CA ALA A 559 15.54 -3.26 -32.08
C ALA A 559 15.69 -2.46 -33.38
N THR A 560 16.19 -1.22 -33.29
CA THR A 560 16.49 -0.38 -34.45
C THR A 560 17.70 -0.90 -35.23
N GLY A 561 18.67 -1.55 -34.58
CA GLY A 561 19.83 -2.16 -35.25
C GLY A 561 19.50 -3.46 -35.97
N THR A 562 18.59 -4.28 -35.44
CA THR A 562 18.16 -5.56 -36.05
C THR A 562 17.12 -5.34 -37.14
N GLY A 563 16.07 -4.57 -36.86
CA GLY A 563 15.00 -4.26 -37.82
C GLY A 563 15.33 -3.09 -38.76
N GLY A 564 16.39 -2.32 -38.49
CA GLY A 564 16.68 -1.05 -39.18
C GLY A 564 16.90 -1.16 -40.68
N SER A 565 17.41 -2.31 -41.14
CA SER A 565 17.57 -2.62 -42.57
C SER A 565 16.25 -2.53 -43.34
N LYS A 566 15.10 -2.73 -42.69
CA LYS A 566 13.75 -2.65 -43.27
C LYS A 566 13.11 -1.26 -43.22
N LEU A 567 13.63 -0.31 -42.44
CA LEU A 567 13.07 1.05 -42.30
C LEU A 567 13.22 1.95 -43.55
N HIS A 568 13.73 1.40 -44.66
CA HIS A 568 13.79 2.06 -45.97
C HIS A 568 12.71 1.56 -46.94
N GLU A 569 12.05 0.43 -46.65
CA GLU A 569 11.02 -0.19 -47.50
C GLU A 569 9.67 0.53 -47.30
N ARG A 570 9.64 1.83 -47.58
CA ARG A 570 8.50 2.72 -47.22
C ARG A 570 7.44 2.77 -48.30
N VAL A 571 6.19 2.92 -47.89
CA VAL A 571 5.07 3.19 -48.82
C VAL A 571 5.16 4.62 -49.33
N GLU A 572 5.11 4.78 -50.66
CA GLU A 572 4.86 6.11 -51.27
C GLU A 572 3.39 6.46 -51.11
N VAL A 573 3.12 7.63 -50.54
CA VAL A 573 1.77 8.20 -50.37
C VAL A 573 1.70 9.60 -50.97
N PRO A 574 0.50 10.07 -51.38
CA PRO A 574 0.31 11.42 -51.91
C PRO A 574 0.77 12.53 -50.95
N THR A 575 0.88 13.75 -51.46
CA THR A 575 1.16 14.93 -50.62
C THR A 575 0.07 15.11 -49.57
N ALA A 576 0.47 15.23 -48.30
CA ALA A 576 -0.45 15.36 -47.17
C ALA A 576 -1.45 16.52 -47.34
N THR A 577 -2.73 16.24 -47.11
CA THR A 577 -3.80 17.24 -47.08
C THR A 577 -3.88 17.92 -45.71
N ALA A 578 -4.42 19.15 -45.65
CA ALA A 578 -4.54 19.89 -44.40
C ALA A 578 -5.27 19.13 -43.27
N PRO A 579 -6.37 18.38 -43.53
CA PRO A 579 -7.00 17.56 -42.50
C PRO A 579 -6.10 16.46 -41.94
N GLN A 580 -5.36 15.74 -42.79
CA GLN A 580 -4.42 14.70 -42.33
C GLN A 580 -3.31 15.29 -41.46
N VAL A 581 -2.82 16.49 -41.81
CA VAL A 581 -1.84 17.23 -41.02
C VAL A 581 -2.42 17.61 -39.66
N LEU A 582 -3.60 18.23 -39.63
CA LEU A 582 -4.19 18.79 -38.41
C LEU A 582 -4.72 17.71 -37.44
N ASN A 583 -5.34 16.64 -37.93
CA ASN A 583 -5.72 15.50 -37.09
C ASN A 583 -4.47 14.88 -36.42
N TYR A 584 -3.35 14.78 -37.15
CA TYR A 584 -2.10 14.29 -36.56
C TYR A 584 -1.42 15.32 -35.64
N CYS A 585 -1.54 16.63 -35.91
CA CYS A 585 -1.14 17.68 -34.98
C CYS A 585 -1.86 17.54 -33.63
N MET A 586 -3.17 17.30 -33.64
CA MET A 586 -3.97 17.03 -32.43
C MET A 586 -3.45 15.78 -31.68
N ILE A 587 -3.18 14.68 -32.38
CA ILE A 587 -2.65 13.44 -31.79
C ILE A 587 -1.27 13.68 -31.13
N ILE A 588 -0.36 14.42 -31.77
CA ILE A 588 0.95 14.75 -31.18
C ILE A 588 0.81 15.74 -30.01
N ALA A 589 -0.11 16.72 -30.12
CA ALA A 589 -0.38 17.68 -29.05
C ALA A 589 -0.97 17.00 -27.80
N SER A 590 -1.86 16.03 -27.98
CA SER A 590 -2.49 15.25 -26.91
C SER A 590 -1.49 14.55 -25.97
N TYR A 591 -0.33 14.16 -26.50
CA TYR A 591 0.72 13.49 -25.74
C TYR A 591 1.52 14.48 -24.88
N MET A 592 1.69 15.72 -25.34
CA MET A 592 2.61 16.69 -24.75
C MET A 592 1.96 17.72 -23.84
N ILE A 593 0.78 18.24 -24.23
CA ILE A 593 0.03 19.25 -23.48
C ILE A 593 -0.29 18.80 -22.04
N PRO A 594 -0.77 17.56 -21.75
CA PRO A 594 -1.12 17.19 -20.37
C PRO A 594 0.05 17.12 -19.39
N TRP A 595 1.31 17.06 -19.84
CA TRP A 595 2.46 17.20 -18.92
C TRP A 595 2.45 18.54 -18.18
N ALA A 596 1.84 19.59 -18.76
CA ALA A 596 1.63 20.87 -18.08
C ALA A 596 0.76 20.75 -16.81
N CYS A 597 -0.09 19.74 -16.72
CA CYS A 597 -1.02 19.52 -15.61
C CYS A 597 -0.34 18.89 -14.39
N ILE A 598 0.88 18.37 -14.54
CA ILE A 598 1.72 17.83 -13.45
C ILE A 598 3.13 18.47 -13.41
N ALA A 599 3.42 19.47 -14.26
CA ALA A 599 4.76 19.98 -14.50
C ALA A 599 5.52 20.48 -13.25
N SER A 600 4.80 21.08 -12.30
CA SER A 600 5.40 21.50 -11.02
C SER A 600 5.62 20.36 -10.01
N ASP A 601 4.94 19.22 -10.16
CA ASP A 601 4.90 18.16 -9.13
C ASP A 601 6.27 17.48 -8.97
N LEU A 602 7.02 17.37 -10.06
CA LEU A 602 8.37 16.80 -10.14
C LEU A 602 9.47 17.85 -9.87
N THR A 603 9.10 19.12 -9.62
CA THR A 603 10.06 20.23 -9.47
C THR A 603 9.93 21.05 -8.18
N THR A 604 8.91 20.81 -7.34
CA THR A 604 8.69 21.55 -6.08
C THR A 604 9.88 21.59 -5.12
N TYR A 605 10.70 20.53 -5.07
CA TYR A 605 11.84 20.41 -4.16
C TYR A 605 13.13 21.13 -4.60
N PHE A 606 13.19 21.70 -5.82
CA PHE A 606 14.38 22.42 -6.25
C PHE A 606 14.47 23.83 -5.63
N SER A 607 15.68 24.24 -5.28
CA SER A 607 15.91 25.57 -4.70
C SER A 607 15.66 26.67 -5.73
N PRO A 608 14.85 27.70 -5.42
CA PRO A 608 14.71 28.88 -6.28
C PRO A 608 15.92 29.83 -6.20
N SER A 609 16.80 29.66 -5.20
CA SER A 609 17.81 30.67 -4.81
C SER A 609 19.06 30.72 -5.68
N ALA A 610 19.36 29.69 -6.49
CA ALA A 610 20.56 29.68 -7.32
C ALA A 610 20.41 30.59 -8.56
N ARG A 611 21.49 31.31 -8.92
CA ARG A 611 21.51 32.16 -10.12
C ARG A 611 21.16 31.35 -11.37
N GLY A 612 20.08 31.74 -12.05
CA GLY A 612 19.59 31.07 -13.25
C GLY A 612 18.77 29.79 -13.01
N ALA A 613 18.39 29.46 -11.77
CA ALA A 613 17.61 28.25 -11.45
C ALA A 613 16.37 28.06 -12.34
N SER A 614 15.58 29.12 -12.57
CA SER A 614 14.39 29.04 -13.44
C SER A 614 14.72 28.71 -14.90
N PHE A 615 15.80 29.27 -15.45
CA PHE A 615 16.24 28.96 -16.81
C PHE A 615 16.76 27.51 -16.91
N ARG A 616 17.48 27.03 -15.89
CA ARG A 616 17.92 25.64 -15.80
C ARG A 616 16.73 24.68 -15.76
N VAL A 617 15.75 24.91 -14.89
CA VAL A 617 14.53 24.08 -14.80
C VAL A 617 13.75 24.10 -16.11
N PHE A 618 13.58 25.26 -16.75
CA PHE A 618 12.95 25.38 -18.07
C PHE A 618 13.70 24.55 -19.12
N ALA A 619 14.99 24.82 -19.32
CA ALA A 619 15.78 24.20 -20.38
C ALA A 619 15.90 22.68 -20.18
N TYR A 620 16.12 22.22 -18.95
CA TYR A 620 16.21 20.78 -18.64
C TYR A 620 14.85 20.07 -18.78
N SER A 621 13.74 20.68 -18.37
CA SER A 621 12.41 20.07 -18.57
C SER A 621 11.99 20.07 -20.04
N TYR A 622 12.27 21.17 -20.77
CA TYR A 622 12.01 21.26 -22.20
C TYR A 622 12.80 20.21 -22.98
N LEU A 623 14.13 20.17 -22.81
CA LEU A 623 14.98 19.17 -23.48
C LEU A 623 14.64 17.74 -23.07
N GLY A 624 14.29 17.50 -21.80
CA GLY A 624 13.91 16.19 -21.29
C GLY A 624 12.60 15.67 -21.88
N LEU A 625 11.66 16.56 -22.20
CA LEU A 625 10.41 16.22 -22.88
C LEU A 625 10.60 16.04 -24.39
N ILE A 626 11.22 17.01 -25.08
CA ILE A 626 11.25 17.00 -26.56
C ILE A 626 12.18 15.93 -27.15
N LEU A 627 13.35 15.68 -26.57
CA LEU A 627 14.35 14.78 -27.16
C LEU A 627 13.88 13.32 -27.27
N PRO A 628 13.39 12.65 -26.20
CA PRO A 628 12.94 11.26 -26.32
C PRO A 628 11.75 11.14 -27.27
N ALA A 629 10.77 12.05 -27.16
CA ALA A 629 9.55 11.96 -27.95
C ALA A 629 9.79 12.23 -29.43
N ILE A 630 10.57 13.26 -29.80
CA ILE A 630 10.90 13.52 -31.22
C ILE A 630 11.62 12.30 -31.81
N LEU A 631 12.61 11.74 -31.11
CA LEU A 631 13.36 10.57 -31.60
C LEU A 631 12.46 9.33 -31.75
N LEU A 632 11.66 9.02 -30.73
CA LEU A 632 10.90 7.77 -30.66
C LEU A 632 9.58 7.82 -31.43
N MET A 633 8.92 8.98 -31.54
CA MET A 633 7.82 9.17 -32.49
C MET A 633 8.32 9.16 -33.93
N SER A 634 9.51 9.70 -34.23
CA SER A 634 10.11 9.59 -35.57
C SER A 634 10.46 8.14 -35.92
N LEU A 635 10.94 7.35 -34.96
CA LEU A 635 11.12 5.91 -35.13
C LEU A 635 9.78 5.20 -35.35
N GLY A 636 8.74 5.55 -34.59
CA GLY A 636 7.37 5.07 -34.80
C GLY A 636 6.84 5.36 -36.20
N ALA A 637 7.06 6.58 -36.72
CA ALA A 637 6.69 6.94 -38.08
C ALA A 637 7.51 6.16 -39.13
N ALA A 638 8.80 5.91 -38.89
CA ALA A 638 9.61 5.08 -39.79
C ALA A 638 9.05 3.65 -39.87
N ILE A 639 8.76 3.04 -38.72
CA ILE A 639 8.16 1.70 -38.61
C ILE A 639 6.78 1.69 -39.30
N GLY A 640 5.88 2.61 -38.93
CA GLY A 640 4.53 2.72 -39.49
C GLY A 640 4.50 2.86 -41.02
N SER A 641 5.47 3.60 -41.59
CA SER A 641 5.61 3.77 -43.04
C SER A 641 6.13 2.54 -43.79
N ALA A 642 6.72 1.57 -43.08
CA ALA A 642 7.34 0.37 -43.65
C ALA A 642 6.50 -0.91 -43.44
N ILE A 643 5.67 -0.99 -42.40
CA ILE A 643 4.80 -2.16 -42.10
C ILE A 643 4.11 -2.76 -43.34
N PRO A 644 3.46 -1.98 -44.23
CA PRO A 644 2.70 -2.55 -45.36
C PRO A 644 3.56 -3.23 -46.44
N ASN A 645 4.86 -2.90 -46.51
CA ASN A 645 5.79 -3.47 -47.47
C ASN A 645 6.65 -4.61 -46.89
N VAL A 646 6.62 -4.81 -45.57
CA VAL A 646 7.40 -5.83 -44.85
C VAL A 646 6.44 -6.90 -44.33
N PRO A 647 6.22 -8.02 -45.06
CA PRO A 647 5.11 -8.93 -44.76
C PRO A 647 5.12 -9.51 -43.34
N ALA A 648 6.31 -9.80 -42.79
CA ALA A 648 6.47 -10.26 -41.41
C ALA A 648 6.01 -9.21 -40.37
N TRP A 649 6.24 -7.91 -40.65
CA TRP A 649 5.78 -6.83 -39.78
C TRP A 649 4.28 -6.59 -39.92
N SER A 650 3.69 -6.72 -41.13
CA SER A 650 2.23 -6.67 -41.26
C SER A 650 1.58 -7.83 -40.51
N ALA A 651 2.02 -9.07 -40.73
CA ALA A 651 1.45 -10.24 -40.06
C ALA A 651 1.52 -10.12 -38.53
N ALA A 652 2.67 -9.72 -37.98
CA ALA A 652 2.82 -9.53 -36.54
C ALA A 652 2.02 -8.32 -36.00
N TYR A 653 1.82 -7.27 -36.81
CA TYR A 653 0.92 -6.17 -36.47
C TYR A 653 -0.55 -6.63 -36.42
N ASP A 654 -0.96 -7.44 -37.38
CA ASP A 654 -2.33 -7.94 -37.46
C ASP A 654 -2.63 -8.98 -36.35
N GLU A 655 -1.59 -9.60 -35.74
CA GLU A 655 -1.70 -10.50 -34.59
C GLU A 655 -1.65 -9.78 -33.22
N THR A 656 -0.66 -8.91 -32.97
CA THR A 656 -0.43 -8.26 -31.65
C THR A 656 -0.02 -6.78 -31.74
N LEU A 657 -0.41 -6.10 -32.82
CA LEU A 657 -0.23 -4.65 -33.04
C LEU A 657 1.22 -4.20 -32.82
N VAL A 658 1.47 -3.21 -31.96
CA VAL A 658 2.81 -2.61 -31.79
C VAL A 658 3.78 -3.60 -31.15
N GLY A 659 3.30 -4.46 -30.25
CA GLY A 659 4.12 -5.49 -29.61
C GLY A 659 4.63 -6.53 -30.61
N GLY A 660 3.78 -6.97 -31.54
CA GLY A 660 4.14 -7.89 -32.60
C GLY A 660 5.17 -7.32 -33.57
N VAL A 661 5.02 -6.07 -34.00
CA VAL A 661 6.02 -5.43 -34.88
C VAL A 661 7.37 -5.30 -34.18
N LEU A 662 7.40 -4.91 -32.90
CA LEU A 662 8.66 -4.86 -32.13
C LEU A 662 9.30 -6.25 -31.98
N ALA A 663 8.51 -7.32 -31.86
CA ALA A 663 9.01 -8.69 -31.87
C ALA A 663 9.55 -9.10 -33.25
N ALA A 664 8.85 -8.79 -34.35
CA ALA A 664 9.29 -9.08 -35.72
C ALA A 664 10.52 -8.24 -36.17
N MET A 665 10.72 -7.05 -35.59
CA MET A 665 11.99 -6.30 -35.73
C MET A 665 13.17 -6.99 -35.03
N LEU A 666 12.90 -7.76 -33.98
CA LEU A 666 13.90 -8.43 -33.13
C LEU A 666 14.08 -9.93 -33.47
N GLU A 667 13.23 -10.50 -34.32
CA GLU A 667 13.31 -11.89 -34.81
C GLU A 667 14.72 -12.29 -35.31
N PRO A 668 15.49 -11.44 -36.04
CA PRO A 668 16.85 -11.79 -36.47
C PRO A 668 17.85 -12.05 -35.33
N ALA A 669 17.53 -11.63 -34.10
CA ALA A 669 18.30 -11.93 -32.89
C ALA A 669 17.80 -13.18 -32.13
N GLY A 670 16.82 -13.90 -32.67
CA GLY A 670 16.28 -15.14 -32.13
C GLY A 670 15.83 -15.05 -30.68
N GLY A 671 16.27 -15.99 -29.84
CA GLY A 671 15.94 -16.02 -28.40
C GLY A 671 16.40 -14.78 -27.63
N PHE A 672 17.47 -14.11 -28.06
CA PHE A 672 17.88 -12.83 -27.47
C PHE A 672 16.95 -11.70 -27.90
N GLY A 673 16.43 -11.74 -29.13
CA GLY A 673 15.38 -10.84 -29.60
C GLY A 673 14.14 -10.89 -28.70
N LYS A 674 13.65 -12.09 -28.40
CA LYS A 674 12.52 -12.29 -27.46
C LYS A 674 12.79 -11.66 -26.08
N PHE A 675 13.99 -11.83 -25.53
CA PHE A 675 14.40 -11.20 -24.27
C PHE A 675 14.40 -9.65 -24.34
N VAL A 676 14.85 -9.07 -25.46
CA VAL A 676 14.82 -7.61 -25.66
C VAL A 676 13.40 -7.07 -25.74
N VAL A 677 12.43 -7.79 -26.32
CA VAL A 677 11.00 -7.39 -26.28
C VAL A 677 10.46 -7.35 -24.84
N VAL A 678 10.85 -8.28 -23.96
CA VAL A 678 10.47 -8.24 -22.54
C VAL A 678 11.06 -7.01 -21.85
N ILE A 679 12.31 -6.62 -22.17
CA ILE A 679 12.87 -5.35 -21.70
C ILE A 679 12.04 -4.17 -22.23
N LEU A 680 11.69 -4.15 -23.52
CA LEU A 680 10.87 -3.10 -24.14
C LEU A 680 9.51 -2.95 -23.43
N ALA A 681 8.83 -4.05 -23.10
CA ALA A 681 7.61 -4.04 -22.30
C ALA A 681 7.82 -3.39 -20.92
N PHE A 682 8.93 -3.73 -20.24
CA PHE A 682 9.26 -3.18 -18.93
C PHE A 682 9.73 -1.71 -18.96
N THR A 683 10.10 -1.14 -20.11
CA THR A 683 10.40 0.31 -20.22
C THR A 683 9.21 1.19 -19.84
N LEU A 684 7.98 0.69 -20.03
CA LEU A 684 6.75 1.41 -19.70
C LEU A 684 6.54 1.57 -18.19
N LEU A 685 7.17 0.73 -17.35
CA LEU A 685 6.98 0.74 -15.90
C LEU A 685 7.43 2.05 -15.24
N GLY A 686 8.43 2.74 -15.80
CA GLY A 686 8.88 4.04 -15.29
C GLY A 686 7.87 5.16 -15.52
N ASN A 687 7.34 5.28 -16.74
CA ASN A 687 6.27 6.23 -17.01
C ASN A 687 5.02 5.92 -16.17
N VAL A 688 4.60 4.65 -16.06
CA VAL A 688 3.48 4.30 -15.17
C VAL A 688 3.79 4.66 -13.71
N ALA A 689 5.01 4.45 -13.21
CA ALA A 689 5.39 4.83 -11.84
C ALA A 689 5.33 6.35 -11.61
N GLY A 690 5.90 7.15 -12.54
CA GLY A 690 5.85 8.62 -12.49
C GLY A 690 4.43 9.19 -12.65
N THR A 691 3.62 8.57 -13.49
CA THR A 691 2.22 8.94 -13.73
C THR A 691 1.33 8.56 -12.53
N MET A 692 1.48 7.35 -11.98
CA MET A 692 0.77 6.91 -10.77
C MET A 692 1.15 7.76 -9.54
N TYR A 693 2.42 8.16 -9.42
CA TYR A 693 2.86 9.10 -8.40
C TYR A 693 2.02 10.39 -8.41
N ALA A 694 1.81 10.98 -9.59
CA ALA A 694 0.99 12.18 -9.76
C ALA A 694 -0.50 11.90 -9.55
N VAL A 695 -1.04 10.77 -10.01
CA VAL A 695 -2.43 10.33 -9.77
C VAL A 695 -2.75 10.34 -8.27
N THR A 696 -1.89 9.77 -7.41
CA THR A 696 -2.15 9.73 -5.95
C THR A 696 -2.20 11.12 -5.30
N LEU A 697 -1.46 12.11 -5.82
CA LEU A 697 -1.51 13.51 -5.35
C LEU A 697 -2.75 14.24 -5.88
N ASN A 698 -3.15 13.95 -7.12
CA ASN A 698 -4.32 14.54 -7.74
C ASN A 698 -5.61 14.08 -7.03
N PHE A 699 -5.72 12.79 -6.66
CA PHE A 699 -6.83 12.28 -5.84
C PHE A 699 -7.00 13.04 -4.51
N GLN A 700 -5.90 13.31 -3.81
CA GLN A 700 -5.92 14.12 -2.58
C GLN A 700 -6.30 15.60 -2.81
N THR A 701 -6.26 16.08 -4.06
CA THR A 701 -6.63 17.45 -4.44
C THR A 701 -8.13 17.62 -4.73
N VAL A 702 -8.83 16.54 -5.15
CA VAL A 702 -10.26 16.57 -5.55
C VAL A 702 -11.18 17.11 -4.44
N ALA A 703 -10.96 16.72 -3.18
CA ALA A 703 -11.74 17.20 -2.05
C ALA A 703 -10.91 17.18 -0.74
N PRO A 704 -11.11 18.13 0.20
CA PRO A 704 -10.37 18.19 1.47
C PRO A 704 -10.55 16.98 2.42
N VAL A 705 -11.46 16.05 2.12
CA VAL A 705 -11.58 14.77 2.84
C VAL A 705 -10.55 13.73 2.36
N PHE A 706 -10.15 13.79 1.10
CA PHE A 706 -9.29 12.79 0.46
C PHE A 706 -7.81 12.91 0.83
N SER A 707 -7.35 14.09 1.26
CA SER A 707 -6.00 14.25 1.83
C SER A 707 -5.76 13.42 3.10
N ARG A 708 -6.81 12.97 3.79
CA ARG A 708 -6.72 12.10 4.97
C ARG A 708 -6.44 10.63 4.64
N VAL A 709 -6.58 10.22 3.38
CA VAL A 709 -6.38 8.83 2.95
C VAL A 709 -4.92 8.64 2.51
N PRO A 710 -4.22 7.60 3.00
CA PRO A 710 -2.85 7.30 2.56
C PRO A 710 -2.75 7.05 1.05
N ARG A 711 -1.73 7.65 0.42
CA ARG A 711 -1.53 7.63 -1.05
C ARG A 711 -1.52 6.23 -1.68
N TYR A 712 -1.01 5.22 -0.98
CA TYR A 712 -0.95 3.85 -1.48
C TYR A 712 -2.35 3.23 -1.70
N ILE A 713 -3.38 3.66 -0.97
CA ILE A 713 -4.75 3.18 -1.15
C ILE A 713 -5.30 3.66 -2.51
N TYR A 714 -5.00 4.91 -2.90
CA TYR A 714 -5.35 5.41 -4.23
C TYR A 714 -4.64 4.63 -5.34
N ALA A 715 -3.35 4.30 -5.17
CA ALA A 715 -2.63 3.49 -6.17
C ALA A 715 -3.27 2.09 -6.37
N ILE A 716 -3.67 1.42 -5.27
CA ILE A 716 -4.33 0.11 -5.31
C ILE A 716 -5.71 0.21 -5.98
N VAL A 717 -6.59 1.10 -5.50
CA VAL A 717 -7.96 1.25 -6.01
C VAL A 717 -7.97 1.65 -7.48
N VAL A 718 -7.11 2.60 -7.87
CA VAL A 718 -7.03 3.05 -9.26
C VAL A 718 -6.47 1.95 -10.17
N THR A 719 -5.46 1.18 -9.74
CA THR A 719 -4.97 0.05 -10.55
C THR A 719 -6.04 -1.03 -10.70
N ALA A 720 -6.79 -1.36 -9.64
CA ALA A 720 -7.88 -2.32 -9.70
C ALA A 720 -9.00 -1.91 -10.66
N ILE A 721 -9.24 -0.60 -10.84
CA ILE A 721 -10.17 -0.06 -11.84
C ILE A 721 -9.55 -0.06 -13.25
N MET A 722 -8.27 0.28 -13.39
CA MET A 722 -7.59 0.35 -14.69
C MET A 722 -7.41 -1.03 -15.34
N ILE A 723 -7.28 -2.12 -14.60
CA ILE A 723 -7.11 -3.48 -15.16
C ILE A 723 -8.28 -3.89 -16.07
N PRO A 724 -9.56 -3.94 -15.62
CA PRO A 724 -10.67 -4.34 -16.48
C PRO A 724 -10.92 -3.33 -17.61
N VAL A 725 -10.66 -2.04 -17.39
CA VAL A 725 -10.75 -1.02 -18.46
C VAL A 725 -9.67 -1.24 -19.52
N ALA A 726 -8.44 -1.57 -19.14
CA ALA A 726 -7.36 -1.89 -20.07
C ALA A 726 -7.62 -3.19 -20.84
N ILE A 727 -8.20 -4.20 -20.20
CA ILE A 727 -8.63 -5.43 -20.88
C ILE A 727 -9.68 -5.10 -21.96
N LYS A 728 -10.73 -4.33 -21.64
CA LYS A 728 -11.75 -3.96 -22.65
C LYS A 728 -11.23 -2.98 -23.72
N ALA A 729 -10.28 -2.11 -23.37
CA ALA A 729 -9.61 -1.22 -24.31
C ALA A 729 -8.60 -1.94 -25.22
N ALA A 730 -8.20 -3.18 -24.91
CA ALA A 730 -7.31 -3.96 -25.77
C ALA A 730 -8.01 -4.49 -27.04
N ASP A 731 -9.32 -4.76 -26.95
CA ASP A 731 -10.13 -5.26 -28.07
C ASP A 731 -10.10 -4.29 -29.27
N ASP A 732 -10.30 -2.99 -28.99
CA ASP A 732 -10.45 -1.91 -29.98
C ASP A 732 -9.38 -0.83 -29.76
N PHE A 733 -8.11 -1.24 -29.62
CA PHE A 733 -7.03 -0.39 -29.08
C PHE A 733 -6.85 0.97 -29.74
N PHE A 734 -6.67 1.05 -31.06
CA PHE A 734 -6.42 2.33 -31.74
C PHE A 734 -7.66 3.25 -31.77
N LEU A 735 -8.86 2.69 -31.89
CA LEU A 735 -10.11 3.46 -31.79
C LEU A 735 -10.34 3.98 -30.36
N SER A 736 -10.01 3.18 -29.35
CA SER A 736 -10.06 3.59 -27.94
C SER A 736 -9.04 4.69 -27.64
N LEU A 737 -7.83 4.58 -28.22
CA LEU A 737 -6.75 5.55 -28.11
C LEU A 737 -7.13 6.90 -28.72
N GLU A 738 -7.54 6.92 -30.00
CA GLU A 738 -7.86 8.15 -30.74
C GLU A 738 -8.96 8.98 -30.05
N ASN A 739 -10.09 8.34 -29.75
CA ASN A 739 -11.22 8.98 -29.08
C ASN A 739 -10.89 9.52 -27.67
N PHE A 740 -9.98 8.85 -26.97
CA PHE A 740 -9.54 9.27 -25.64
C PHE A 740 -8.58 10.47 -25.72
N VAL A 741 -7.58 10.42 -26.59
CA VAL A 741 -6.51 11.44 -26.62
C VAL A 741 -6.99 12.79 -27.15
N ALA A 742 -8.00 12.82 -28.01
CA ALA A 742 -8.61 14.07 -28.46
C ALA A 742 -9.25 14.88 -27.32
N VAL A 743 -10.03 14.21 -26.47
CA VAL A 743 -10.63 14.85 -25.29
C VAL A 743 -9.55 15.40 -24.35
N ILE A 744 -8.44 14.68 -24.19
CA ILE A 744 -7.26 15.15 -23.42
C ILE A 744 -6.71 16.46 -24.00
N ALA A 745 -6.48 16.51 -25.32
CA ALA A 745 -5.91 17.67 -25.98
C ALA A 745 -6.74 18.92 -25.73
N TYR A 746 -8.07 18.85 -25.91
CA TYR A 746 -8.95 20.01 -25.76
C TYR A 746 -8.98 20.55 -24.33
N TRP A 747 -9.25 19.70 -23.33
CA TRP A 747 -9.40 20.18 -21.96
C TRP A 747 -8.06 20.66 -21.39
N SER A 748 -6.95 19.97 -21.71
CA SER A 748 -5.62 20.35 -21.25
C SER A 748 -5.17 21.67 -21.88
N ALA A 749 -5.45 21.88 -23.17
CA ALA A 749 -5.18 23.14 -23.86
C ALA A 749 -5.98 24.31 -23.26
N ALA A 750 -7.28 24.10 -22.95
CA ALA A 750 -8.10 25.09 -22.27
C ALA A 750 -7.59 25.41 -20.85
N PHE A 751 -7.16 24.39 -20.09
CA PHE A 751 -6.57 24.55 -18.77
C PHE A 751 -5.29 25.39 -18.79
N ILE A 752 -4.36 25.11 -19.72
CA ILE A 752 -3.14 25.91 -19.89
C ILE A 752 -3.50 27.36 -20.23
N GLY A 753 -4.42 27.60 -21.16
CA GLY A 753 -4.84 28.95 -21.55
C GLY A 753 -5.31 29.80 -20.36
N ILE A 754 -6.17 29.23 -19.52
CA ILE A 754 -6.66 29.87 -18.28
C ILE A 754 -5.52 30.14 -17.29
N VAL A 755 -4.68 29.14 -16.98
CA VAL A 755 -3.63 29.24 -15.96
C VAL A 755 -2.51 30.20 -16.39
N LEU A 756 -2.15 30.24 -17.68
CA LEU A 756 -1.18 31.21 -18.20
C LEU A 756 -1.75 32.65 -18.16
N VAL A 757 -3.02 32.88 -18.49
CA VAL A 757 -3.64 34.21 -18.37
C VAL A 757 -3.74 34.66 -16.91
N GLU A 758 -4.09 33.78 -15.98
CA GLU A 758 -4.04 34.08 -14.54
C GLU A 758 -2.61 34.47 -14.11
N HIS A 759 -1.60 33.73 -14.55
CA HIS A 759 -0.20 33.97 -14.21
C HIS A 759 0.33 35.30 -14.77
N PHE A 760 0.18 35.53 -16.08
CA PHE A 760 0.78 36.67 -16.77
C PHE A 760 -0.03 37.97 -16.59
N VAL A 761 -1.36 37.93 -16.66
CA VAL A 761 -2.20 39.14 -16.65
C VAL A 761 -2.60 39.51 -15.22
N PHE A 762 -3.28 38.61 -14.51
CA PHE A 762 -3.82 38.91 -13.18
C PHE A 762 -2.76 38.88 -12.08
N ARG A 763 -1.74 38.02 -12.20
CA ARG A 763 -0.61 37.90 -11.26
C ARG A 763 0.69 38.54 -11.75
N LYS A 764 0.70 39.17 -12.94
CA LYS A 764 1.83 39.94 -13.48
C LYS A 764 3.17 39.18 -13.50
N ALA A 765 3.12 37.88 -13.81
CA ALA A 765 4.24 36.92 -13.72
C ALA A 765 4.93 36.81 -12.34
N ASN A 766 4.29 37.32 -11.27
CA ASN A 766 4.86 37.35 -9.93
C ASN A 766 4.49 36.08 -9.15
N HIS A 767 5.46 35.17 -9.01
CA HIS A 767 5.33 33.97 -8.17
C HIS A 767 4.98 34.27 -6.70
N LYS A 768 5.32 35.46 -6.16
CA LYS A 768 4.96 35.85 -4.78
C LYS A 768 3.46 36.14 -4.61
N ALA A 769 2.69 36.27 -5.70
CA ALA A 769 1.24 36.38 -5.63
C ALA A 769 0.54 35.04 -5.31
N TYR A 770 1.27 33.92 -5.25
CA TYR A 770 0.75 32.60 -4.89
C TYR A 770 1.05 32.35 -3.41
N ASN A 771 0.25 32.96 -2.52
CA ASN A 771 0.54 32.99 -1.09
C ASN A 771 0.36 31.61 -0.42
N HIS A 772 1.29 31.27 0.48
CA HIS A 772 1.27 30.02 1.26
C HIS A 772 0.15 29.94 2.28
N ASP A 773 -0.39 31.06 2.77
CA ASP A 773 -1.53 31.04 3.69
C ASP A 773 -2.87 30.79 2.97
N GLU A 774 -2.91 31.02 1.65
CA GLU A 774 -4.16 31.11 0.88
C GLU A 774 -4.53 29.82 0.15
N TRP A 775 -3.58 28.92 -0.05
CA TRP A 775 -3.72 27.72 -0.92
C TRP A 775 -4.91 26.79 -0.59
N ASN A 776 -5.45 26.87 0.62
CA ASN A 776 -6.56 26.06 1.11
C ASN A 776 -7.66 26.90 1.81
N ASP A 777 -7.62 28.24 1.67
CA ASP A 777 -8.59 29.15 2.28
C ASP A 777 -9.64 29.60 1.25
N ALA A 778 -10.84 29.04 1.36
CA ALA A 778 -11.99 29.38 0.51
C ALA A 778 -12.48 30.84 0.67
N SER A 779 -12.10 31.51 1.77
CA SER A 779 -12.43 32.92 2.01
C SER A 779 -11.46 33.89 1.33
N ARG A 780 -10.28 33.43 0.86
CA ARG A 780 -9.26 34.26 0.18
C ARG A 780 -9.02 33.88 -1.28
N LEU A 781 -9.22 32.61 -1.63
CA LEU A 781 -9.23 32.13 -3.02
C LEU A 781 -10.42 32.70 -3.82
N PRO A 782 -10.36 32.68 -5.16
CA PRO A 782 -11.49 33.05 -6.01
C PRO A 782 -12.60 31.98 -6.00
N SER A 783 -13.75 32.27 -6.60
CA SER A 783 -14.82 31.28 -6.76
C SER A 783 -14.45 30.20 -7.78
N GLY A 784 -13.72 30.57 -8.84
CA GLY A 784 -13.41 29.71 -9.97
C GLY A 784 -14.46 29.73 -11.09
N LEU A 785 -15.58 30.44 -10.90
CA LEU A 785 -16.66 30.54 -11.89
C LEU A 785 -16.19 31.17 -13.21
N ALA A 786 -15.24 32.12 -13.16
CA ALA A 786 -14.63 32.68 -14.37
C ALA A 786 -13.84 31.65 -15.16
N ALA A 787 -13.11 30.76 -14.47
CA ALA A 787 -12.27 29.73 -15.08
C ALA A 787 -13.12 28.61 -15.70
N ILE A 788 -14.10 28.09 -14.95
CA ILE A 788 -15.04 27.08 -15.49
C ILE A 788 -15.92 27.69 -16.59
N GLY A 789 -16.38 28.94 -16.44
CA GLY A 789 -17.14 29.63 -17.48
C GLY A 789 -16.36 29.77 -18.78
N ALA A 790 -15.10 30.21 -18.72
CA ALA A 790 -14.24 30.31 -19.90
C ALA A 790 -13.96 28.95 -20.55
N GLY A 791 -13.68 27.92 -19.74
CA GLY A 791 -13.39 26.56 -20.21
C GLY A 791 -14.62 25.80 -20.71
N PHE A 792 -15.84 26.18 -20.30
CA PHE A 792 -17.08 25.60 -20.81
C PHE A 792 -17.57 26.33 -22.06
N LEU A 793 -17.55 27.66 -22.07
CA LEU A 793 -17.99 28.47 -23.22
C LEU A 793 -17.12 28.26 -24.46
N SER A 794 -15.85 27.87 -24.31
CA SER A 794 -15.00 27.51 -25.46
C SER A 794 -15.50 26.29 -26.24
N PHE A 795 -16.23 25.36 -25.59
CA PHE A 795 -16.81 24.19 -26.30
C PHE A 795 -17.81 24.58 -27.38
N GLY A 796 -18.40 25.79 -27.32
CA GLY A 796 -19.24 26.33 -28.38
C GLY A 796 -18.54 26.47 -29.74
N LEU A 797 -17.20 26.52 -29.77
CA LEU A 797 -16.39 26.51 -31.00
C LEU A 797 -15.47 25.28 -31.12
N ILE A 798 -15.08 24.63 -30.02
CA ILE A 798 -14.34 23.34 -30.10
C ILE A 798 -15.20 22.28 -30.79
N ILE A 799 -16.48 22.15 -30.42
CA ILE A 799 -17.38 21.12 -30.98
C ILE A 799 -17.55 21.27 -32.50
N PRO A 800 -17.77 22.47 -33.08
CA PRO A 800 -17.73 22.67 -34.53
C PRO A 800 -16.42 22.29 -35.24
N CYS A 801 -15.29 22.29 -34.52
CA CYS A 801 -13.92 22.15 -35.05
C CYS A 801 -13.24 20.81 -34.76
N MET A 802 -13.88 19.88 -34.05
CA MET A 802 -13.32 18.53 -33.79
C MET A 802 -13.65 17.54 -34.93
N ASP A 803 -12.68 16.70 -35.29
CA ASP A 803 -12.82 15.59 -36.25
C ASP A 803 -12.50 14.27 -35.54
N GLN A 804 -13.54 13.58 -35.08
CA GLN A 804 -13.45 12.42 -34.20
C GLN A 804 -14.25 11.25 -34.76
N ALA A 805 -13.85 10.02 -34.45
CA ALA A 805 -14.47 8.81 -35.02
C ALA A 805 -15.98 8.67 -34.68
N TRP A 806 -16.46 9.33 -33.62
CA TRP A 806 -17.88 9.42 -33.26
C TRP A 806 -18.57 10.72 -33.73
N TYR A 807 -17.83 11.75 -34.16
CA TYR A 807 -18.37 13.03 -34.61
C TYR A 807 -17.34 13.89 -35.37
N THR A 808 -17.63 14.25 -36.62
CA THR A 808 -16.92 15.30 -37.36
C THR A 808 -17.75 16.59 -37.43
N GLY A 809 -17.24 17.66 -36.84
CA GLY A 809 -17.88 18.98 -36.81
C GLY A 809 -17.97 19.66 -38.18
N PRO A 810 -18.93 20.57 -38.39
CA PRO A 810 -19.16 21.22 -39.69
C PRO A 810 -17.97 22.03 -40.23
N ILE A 811 -17.11 22.56 -39.36
CA ILE A 811 -15.85 23.22 -39.79
C ILE A 811 -14.79 22.14 -40.06
N ALA A 812 -14.68 21.19 -39.14
CA ALA A 812 -13.73 20.07 -39.19
C ALA A 812 -13.80 19.25 -40.49
N LYS A 813 -14.99 19.10 -41.10
CA LYS A 813 -15.18 18.50 -42.44
C LYS A 813 -14.36 19.14 -43.58
N THR A 814 -13.85 20.36 -43.37
CA THR A 814 -13.03 21.09 -44.34
C THR A 814 -11.61 21.37 -43.85
N THR A 815 -11.38 21.42 -42.54
CA THR A 815 -10.08 21.74 -41.94
C THR A 815 -9.33 20.54 -41.41
N GLY A 816 -10.01 19.47 -40.99
CA GLY A 816 -9.53 18.56 -39.94
C GLY A 816 -9.69 19.16 -38.55
N ASP A 817 -9.17 18.45 -37.55
CA ASP A 817 -9.29 18.80 -36.14
C ASP A 817 -8.49 20.06 -35.78
N LEU A 818 -9.19 21.08 -35.28
CA LEU A 818 -8.62 22.31 -34.73
C LEU A 818 -9.03 22.53 -33.26
N GLY A 819 -9.45 21.45 -32.59
CA GLY A 819 -10.11 21.53 -31.30
C GLY A 819 -9.19 22.04 -30.18
N PHE A 820 -7.90 21.69 -30.20
CA PHE A 820 -6.98 22.08 -29.12
C PHE A 820 -6.45 23.51 -29.25
N GLU A 821 -6.21 23.99 -30.48
CA GLU A 821 -5.85 25.38 -30.74
C GLU A 821 -7.01 26.32 -30.39
N VAL A 822 -8.22 25.96 -30.82
CA VAL A 822 -9.46 26.68 -30.45
C VAL A 822 -9.66 26.66 -28.93
N ALA A 823 -9.45 25.52 -28.26
CA ALA A 823 -9.57 25.42 -26.81
C ALA A 823 -8.58 26.35 -26.06
N PHE A 824 -7.31 26.37 -26.47
CA PHE A 824 -6.29 27.24 -25.88
C PHE A 824 -6.61 28.73 -26.08
N VAL A 825 -6.87 29.14 -27.33
CA VAL A 825 -7.11 30.55 -27.68
C VAL A 825 -8.41 31.05 -27.07
N LEU A 826 -9.51 30.31 -27.21
CA LEU A 826 -10.83 30.78 -26.79
C LEU A 826 -10.99 30.77 -25.28
N SER A 827 -10.44 29.80 -24.55
CA SER A 827 -10.44 29.84 -23.08
C SER A 827 -9.61 31.01 -22.54
N SER A 828 -8.45 31.30 -23.12
CA SER A 828 -7.61 32.46 -22.76
C SER A 828 -8.35 33.78 -22.97
N LEU A 829 -9.00 33.94 -24.12
CA LEU A 829 -9.75 35.16 -24.47
C LEU A 829 -11.00 35.35 -23.60
N LEU A 830 -11.75 34.28 -23.32
CA LEU A 830 -12.96 34.35 -22.49
C LEU A 830 -12.65 34.51 -20.99
N TYR A 831 -11.54 33.96 -20.50
CA TYR A 831 -11.16 34.09 -19.10
C TYR A 831 -10.87 35.54 -18.72
N LEU A 832 -10.29 36.35 -19.62
CA LEU A 832 -10.02 37.78 -19.38
C LEU A 832 -11.24 38.58 -18.86
N PRO A 833 -12.33 38.76 -19.62
CA PRO A 833 -13.48 39.55 -19.17
C PRO A 833 -14.21 38.89 -17.99
N LEU A 834 -14.35 37.57 -17.97
CA LEU A 834 -15.01 36.83 -16.89
C LEU A 834 -14.27 37.01 -15.56
N ARG A 835 -12.93 36.96 -15.58
CA ARG A 835 -12.09 37.17 -14.40
C ARG A 835 -12.14 38.62 -13.93
N TYR A 836 -12.12 39.60 -14.83
CA TYR A 836 -12.36 41.00 -14.44
C TYR A 836 -13.74 41.23 -13.82
N ALA A 837 -14.78 40.53 -14.29
CA ALA A 837 -16.11 40.57 -13.68
C ALA A 837 -16.13 39.92 -12.29
N GLU A 838 -15.56 38.73 -12.13
CA GLU A 838 -15.41 38.03 -10.84
C GLU A 838 -14.71 38.91 -9.79
N LYS A 839 -13.56 39.51 -10.16
CA LYS A 839 -12.80 40.42 -9.29
C LYS A 839 -13.64 41.63 -8.84
N ARG A 840 -14.41 42.23 -9.75
CA ARG A 840 -15.31 43.37 -9.44
C ARG A 840 -16.48 42.98 -8.53
N VAL A 841 -17.12 41.84 -8.77
CA VAL A 841 -18.29 41.37 -8.00
C VAL A 841 -17.89 40.92 -6.59
N LEU A 842 -16.76 40.22 -6.45
CA LEU A 842 -16.28 39.72 -5.16
C LEU A 842 -15.45 40.74 -4.35
N GLN A 843 -15.18 41.92 -4.92
CA GLN A 843 -14.36 43.00 -4.32
C GLN A 843 -12.96 42.54 -3.87
N ARG A 844 -12.30 41.72 -4.70
CA ARG A 844 -10.99 41.08 -4.47
C ARG A 844 -10.17 41.13 -5.74
#